data_AF-A0A8H7AWS4-F1
#
_entry.id   AF-A0A8H7AWS4-F1
#
_cell.length_a   1.000
_cell.length_b   1.000
_cell.length_c   1.000
_cell.angle_alpha   90.00
_cell.angle_beta   90.00
_cell.angle_gamma   90.00
#
_symmetry.space_group_name_H-M   'P 1'
#
loop_
_entity.id
_entity.type
_entity.pdbx_description
1 polymer ?
#
loop_
_entity_poly.entity_id
_entity_poly.type
_entity_poly.pdbx_seq_one_letter_code
_entity_poly.pdbx_strand_id
1 'polypeptide(L)'
;MPFRNQMDAAVQALPGLFSSILPPAHLLAYSTLLGTELYQSFVMTKVAYQALPRSAFTTLQKRVFPVYFQSQSILLLVVAATFPPHGPISIFQKRGDWIAFAIAGVTAGFNLIVFGPRTQALMIERVHQSTRDNKAQLKGTMSDDMKVLNRAFSRAHAMSIHLNLITIGATLCRIAQVEQKIDGLVAKLVHAAGETELTTDSTSATQPSPEETRAETWQKRGVINVTPGSWIPAPSFETSTLQHENSTEAVSESAEVDRQYLESLRSIHRYSDREDAPPASEGFFRPSRRPEAPIEHEIVQQMLCSGEADVLLNEYRNMSATFPFVMLPPQITAKQLHEHRPMLLLAVILVSSWKEHTRQMQLDGVFRTELAHRTIIQPRRTLGLVQSVLVYLSWYHFVFSHKTQQIFFLHNLVTGLALDIGLHQDFQPIGFPMPQRPKAPPPPPGELRERHRAFLGCYYLSSMVATGLQKPNLLKHNSIMSEWAKSLKQNREYETDETINLLISLRQIDDQVQDALYTADGSQLPISDGRALMHVRFIDAQLDTWKRECDGVASQRLLELSFSYAKMQLHSVALRSSPSELPASVRSSQINSLLSSLEAGKRFLDTLLSFPAQEYHLISFSEWMRLPAVIMTVARLCIPSEQHATIGWDTQAAQDRVRLDLCLESICYRMSTLTAFDKTKRPETDFWYAMQMINDLTKNWYIRKIRPERPSQTPSMPTPGDSIEHSVSEGSCPITGAPRVHSTHHASDRYNHLPDTNYMDEFNVEMPLDTEANGEPFALMRSADFDMGQFFDMAGSIWGEDCYNSYADMSFGGGAQF
;
A
#
# COMPACT_ATOMS: atom_id res chain seq x y z
N MET A 1 67.68 26.25 -26.99
CA MET A 1 66.44 25.53 -27.35
C MET A 1 65.84 24.67 -26.21
N PRO A 2 65.74 25.09 -24.93
CA PRO A 2 65.01 24.29 -23.93
C PRO A 2 63.55 24.76 -23.72
N PHE A 3 63.23 26.01 -24.06
CA PHE A 3 61.89 26.57 -23.84
C PHE A 3 60.82 26.08 -24.83
N ARG A 4 61.22 25.69 -26.05
CA ARG A 4 60.28 25.20 -27.07
C ARG A 4 59.78 23.78 -26.75
N ASN A 5 60.66 22.94 -26.22
CA ASN A 5 60.33 21.55 -25.88
C ASN A 5 59.44 21.42 -24.64
N GLN A 6 59.49 22.36 -23.69
CA GLN A 6 58.57 22.37 -22.54
C GLN A 6 57.17 22.89 -22.92
N MET A 7 57.07 23.85 -23.84
CA MET A 7 55.77 24.28 -24.39
C MET A 7 55.14 23.16 -25.24
N ASP A 8 55.92 22.46 -26.06
CA ASP A 8 55.42 21.36 -26.89
C ASP A 8 54.96 20.15 -26.02
N ALA A 9 55.63 19.87 -24.90
CA ALA A 9 55.22 18.84 -23.93
C ALA A 9 53.93 19.21 -23.15
N ALA A 10 53.76 20.48 -22.77
CA ALA A 10 52.53 20.96 -22.15
C ALA A 10 51.34 20.96 -23.14
N VAL A 11 51.60 21.31 -24.41
CA VAL A 11 50.61 21.26 -25.50
C VAL A 11 50.23 19.81 -25.86
N GLN A 12 51.15 18.85 -25.73
CA GLN A 12 50.87 17.42 -25.93
C GLN A 12 50.15 16.73 -24.76
N ALA A 13 50.22 17.27 -23.54
CA ALA A 13 49.53 16.73 -22.35
C ALA A 13 48.08 17.23 -22.19
N LEU A 14 47.74 18.37 -22.80
CA LEU A 14 46.40 18.98 -22.77
C LEU A 14 45.26 18.03 -23.21
N PRO A 15 45.37 17.24 -24.30
CA PRO A 15 44.30 16.34 -24.75
C PRO A 15 43.95 15.23 -23.74
N GLY A 16 44.92 14.72 -22.97
CA GLY A 16 44.72 13.65 -21.98
C GLY A 16 44.08 14.11 -20.66
N LEU A 17 44.29 15.38 -20.29
CA LEU A 17 43.62 16.01 -19.15
C LEU A 17 42.15 16.35 -19.46
N PHE A 18 41.88 16.84 -20.67
CA PHE A 18 40.51 17.11 -21.12
C PHE A 18 39.67 15.83 -21.23
N SER A 19 40.24 14.71 -21.71
CA SER A 19 39.52 13.43 -21.82
C SER A 19 39.15 12.81 -20.46
N SER A 20 39.87 13.17 -19.39
CA SER A 20 39.66 12.65 -18.04
C SER A 20 38.63 13.46 -17.23
N ILE A 21 38.56 14.78 -17.46
CA ILE A 21 37.70 15.72 -16.69
C ILE A 21 36.35 15.97 -17.37
N LEU A 22 36.27 15.92 -18.70
CA LEU A 22 35.02 16.17 -19.43
C LEU A 22 33.88 15.22 -19.06
N PRO A 23 34.08 13.88 -18.97
CA PRO A 23 32.96 12.97 -18.71
C PRO A 23 32.32 13.17 -17.33
N PRO A 24 33.07 13.30 -16.22
CA PRO A 24 32.48 13.64 -14.92
C PRO A 24 31.79 15.02 -14.90
N ALA A 25 32.40 16.03 -15.53
CA ALA A 25 31.81 17.36 -15.62
C ALA A 25 30.51 17.37 -16.43
N HIS A 26 30.45 16.60 -17.52
CA HIS A 26 29.26 16.41 -18.33
C HIS A 26 28.14 15.74 -17.54
N LEU A 27 28.45 14.66 -16.81
CA LEU A 27 27.48 13.95 -15.99
C LEU A 27 26.89 14.85 -14.89
N LEU A 28 27.74 15.64 -14.23
CA LEU A 28 27.31 16.58 -13.19
C LEU A 28 26.45 17.72 -13.76
N ALA A 29 26.86 18.33 -14.88
CA ALA A 29 26.09 19.37 -15.54
C ALA A 29 24.73 18.86 -16.04
N TYR A 30 24.71 17.65 -16.61
CA TYR A 30 23.50 17.00 -17.13
C TYR A 30 22.53 16.61 -16.01
N SER A 31 23.04 16.02 -14.92
CA SER A 31 22.23 15.66 -13.76
C SER A 31 21.64 16.91 -13.08
N THR A 32 22.42 17.99 -13.01
CA THR A 32 21.97 19.27 -12.47
C THR A 32 20.89 19.91 -13.35
N LEU A 33 21.05 19.86 -14.67
CA LEU A 33 20.04 20.33 -15.63
C LEU A 33 18.71 19.61 -15.42
N LEU A 34 18.73 18.27 -15.51
CA LEU A 34 17.52 17.46 -15.41
C LEU A 34 16.85 17.60 -14.03
N GLY A 35 17.64 17.57 -12.95
CA GLY A 35 17.13 17.74 -11.59
C GLY A 35 16.46 19.09 -11.39
N THR A 36 17.06 20.16 -11.94
CA THR A 36 16.48 21.52 -11.88
C THR A 36 15.17 21.60 -12.66
N GLU A 37 15.12 21.02 -13.87
CA GLU A 37 13.92 21.00 -14.72
C GLU A 37 12.75 20.27 -14.06
N LEU A 38 12.99 19.07 -13.53
CA LEU A 38 11.97 18.23 -12.91
C LEU A 38 11.50 18.83 -11.57
N TYR A 39 12.43 19.25 -10.72
CA TYR A 39 12.10 19.81 -9.41
C TYR A 39 11.32 21.11 -9.53
N GLN A 40 11.77 22.04 -10.39
CA GLN A 40 11.09 23.32 -10.55
C GLN A 40 9.68 23.16 -11.17
N SER A 41 9.55 22.30 -12.19
CA SER A 41 8.31 22.16 -12.97
C SER A 41 7.23 21.37 -12.23
N PHE A 42 7.60 20.28 -11.55
CA PHE A 42 6.62 19.36 -10.96
C PHE A 42 6.47 19.47 -9.44
N VAL A 43 7.50 19.93 -8.73
CA VAL A 43 7.50 19.99 -7.25
C VAL A 43 7.35 21.43 -6.77
N MET A 44 8.37 22.27 -6.99
CA MET A 44 8.44 23.60 -6.40
C MET A 44 7.29 24.51 -6.81
N THR A 45 6.91 24.52 -8.10
CA THR A 45 5.81 25.36 -8.60
C THR A 45 4.45 24.93 -8.04
N LYS A 46 4.21 23.62 -7.88
CA LYS A 46 2.95 23.09 -7.31
C LYS A 46 2.85 23.39 -5.81
N VAL A 47 3.92 23.10 -5.06
CA VAL A 47 3.98 23.37 -3.62
C VAL A 47 3.78 24.87 -3.35
N ALA A 48 4.47 25.74 -4.08
CA ALA A 48 4.32 27.18 -3.93
C ALA A 48 2.92 27.69 -4.29
N TYR A 49 2.26 27.09 -5.30
CA TYR A 49 0.89 27.47 -5.68
C TYR A 49 -0.13 27.10 -4.61
N GLN A 50 0.05 25.94 -3.95
CA GLN A 50 -0.83 25.45 -2.90
C GLN A 50 -0.59 26.16 -1.56
N ALA A 51 0.68 26.48 -1.24
CA ALA A 51 1.06 27.02 0.06
C ALA A 51 0.99 28.55 0.15
N LEU A 52 1.06 29.28 -0.96
CA LEU A 52 1.12 30.75 -0.95
C LEU A 52 -0.17 31.41 -1.48
N PRO A 53 -0.62 32.53 -0.87
CA PRO A 53 -1.65 33.38 -1.46
C PRO A 53 -1.28 33.81 -2.90
N ARG A 54 -2.28 33.98 -3.78
CA ARG A 54 -2.06 34.27 -5.22
C ARG A 54 -1.11 35.47 -5.47
N SER A 55 -1.16 36.52 -4.65
CA SER A 55 -0.26 37.68 -4.72
C SER A 55 1.19 37.34 -4.34
N ALA A 56 1.39 36.52 -3.32
CA ALA A 56 2.71 36.05 -2.90
C ALA A 56 3.30 35.05 -3.91
N PHE A 57 2.49 34.13 -4.43
CA PHE A 57 2.87 33.21 -5.49
C PHE A 57 3.33 33.95 -6.75
N THR A 58 2.55 34.91 -7.24
CA THR A 58 2.93 35.71 -8.42
C THR A 58 4.20 36.52 -8.17
N THR A 59 4.42 37.04 -6.96
CA THR A 59 5.64 37.76 -6.60
C THR A 59 6.88 36.85 -6.58
N LEU A 60 6.74 35.65 -6.03
CA LEU A 60 7.79 34.63 -6.05
C LEU A 60 8.12 34.21 -7.49
N GLN A 61 7.10 33.89 -8.29
CA GLN A 61 7.29 33.43 -9.67
C GLN A 61 7.96 34.47 -10.57
N LYS A 62 7.71 35.77 -10.35
CA LYS A 62 8.41 36.86 -11.06
C LYS A 62 9.94 36.82 -10.89
N ARG A 63 10.43 36.28 -9.77
CA ARG A 63 11.86 36.18 -9.50
C ARG A 63 12.42 34.81 -9.86
N VAL A 64 11.63 33.75 -9.67
CA VAL A 64 12.09 32.37 -9.89
C VAL A 64 12.12 32.00 -11.37
N PHE A 65 11.10 32.35 -12.18
CA PHE A 65 11.07 31.95 -13.59
C PHE A 65 12.23 32.48 -14.43
N PRO A 66 12.66 33.76 -14.31
CA PRO A 66 13.83 34.23 -15.04
C PRO A 66 15.10 33.47 -14.68
N VAL A 67 15.33 33.21 -13.39
CA VAL A 67 16.49 32.45 -12.91
C VAL A 67 16.46 31.02 -13.43
N TYR A 68 15.29 30.39 -13.43
CA TYR A 68 15.10 29.04 -13.95
C TYR A 68 15.37 28.93 -15.46
N PHE A 69 14.77 29.79 -16.29
CA PHE A 69 15.00 29.70 -17.75
C PHE A 69 16.44 30.05 -18.12
N GLN A 70 17.09 30.95 -17.36
CA GLN A 70 18.51 31.25 -17.51
C GLN A 70 19.38 30.07 -17.11
N SER A 71 19.14 29.45 -15.95
CA SER A 71 19.92 28.30 -15.48
C SER A 71 19.74 27.10 -16.41
N GLN A 72 18.52 26.82 -16.87
CA GLN A 72 18.22 25.79 -17.87
C GLN A 72 19.02 26.01 -19.16
N SER A 73 19.02 27.23 -19.69
CA SER A 73 19.75 27.54 -20.93
C SER A 73 21.27 27.46 -20.75
N ILE A 74 21.81 27.95 -19.63
CA ILE A 74 23.25 27.89 -19.31
C ILE A 74 23.69 26.45 -19.13
N LEU A 75 22.96 25.67 -18.33
CA LEU A 75 23.28 24.26 -18.09
C LEU A 75 23.20 23.45 -19.37
N LEU A 76 22.25 23.71 -20.26
CA LEU A 76 22.17 23.07 -21.56
C LEU A 76 23.39 23.38 -22.45
N LEU A 77 23.89 24.63 -22.43
CA LEU A 77 25.13 24.99 -23.11
C LEU A 77 26.36 24.32 -22.51
N VAL A 78 26.43 24.22 -21.17
CA VAL A 78 27.53 23.54 -20.47
C VAL A 78 27.54 22.05 -20.80
N VAL A 79 26.37 21.41 -20.83
CA VAL A 79 26.22 20.01 -21.26
C VAL A 79 26.68 19.82 -22.70
N ALA A 80 26.33 20.74 -23.61
CA ALA A 80 26.81 20.69 -24.99
C ALA A 80 28.33 20.90 -25.10
N ALA A 81 28.90 21.82 -24.31
CA ALA A 81 30.34 22.10 -24.32
C ALA A 81 31.18 20.94 -23.75
N THR A 82 30.65 20.22 -22.77
CA THR A 82 31.33 19.12 -22.06
C THR A 82 31.14 17.75 -22.72
N PHE A 83 30.50 17.69 -23.89
CA PHE A 83 30.11 16.42 -24.50
C PHE A 83 31.33 15.52 -24.83
N PRO A 84 31.40 14.28 -24.30
CA PRO A 84 32.57 13.43 -24.47
C PRO A 84 32.64 12.81 -25.89
N PRO A 85 33.84 12.43 -26.39
CA PRO A 85 35.16 12.57 -25.74
C PRO A 85 35.89 13.90 -26.04
N HIS A 86 35.50 14.67 -27.06
CA HIS A 86 36.24 15.86 -27.51
C HIS A 86 35.40 17.15 -27.52
N GLY A 87 34.39 17.26 -26.66
CA GLY A 87 33.51 18.43 -26.56
C GLY A 87 32.53 18.54 -27.74
N PRO A 88 32.18 19.76 -28.20
CA PRO A 88 31.10 19.98 -29.18
C PRO A 88 31.37 19.33 -30.54
N ILE A 89 32.65 19.08 -30.89
CA ILE A 89 33.03 18.39 -32.13
C ILE A 89 32.48 16.96 -32.15
N SER A 90 32.35 16.32 -30.98
CA SER A 90 31.81 14.96 -30.84
C SER A 90 30.28 14.91 -30.96
N ILE A 91 29.58 16.04 -30.80
CA ILE A 91 28.13 16.15 -31.01
C ILE A 91 27.78 16.05 -32.50
N PHE A 92 28.57 16.70 -33.36
CA PHE A 92 28.32 16.73 -34.81
C PHE A 92 28.67 15.42 -35.53
N GLN A 93 29.37 14.49 -34.87
CA GLN A 93 29.73 13.18 -35.43
C GLN A 93 28.58 12.16 -35.35
N LYS A 94 27.64 12.32 -34.40
CA LYS A 94 26.49 11.40 -34.22
C LYS A 94 25.18 12.13 -34.55
N ARG A 95 24.61 11.82 -35.73
CA ARG A 95 23.39 12.48 -36.25
C ARG A 95 22.19 12.46 -35.30
N GLY A 96 22.03 11.42 -34.48
CA GLY A 96 20.91 11.31 -33.53
C GLY A 96 21.05 12.14 -32.25
N ASP A 97 22.28 12.33 -31.76
CA ASP A 97 22.54 13.00 -30.48
C ASP A 97 22.38 14.54 -30.63
N TRP A 98 22.76 15.13 -31.78
CA TRP A 98 22.62 16.57 -32.03
C TRP A 98 21.17 17.05 -32.15
N ILE A 99 20.25 16.20 -32.64
CA ILE A 99 18.84 16.58 -32.87
C ILE A 99 18.13 16.88 -31.53
N ALA A 100 18.33 16.03 -30.52
CA ALA A 100 17.74 16.24 -29.20
C ALA A 100 18.27 17.55 -28.55
N PHE A 101 19.57 17.82 -28.67
CA PHE A 101 20.16 19.08 -28.19
C PHE A 101 19.67 20.30 -28.94
N ALA A 102 19.49 20.20 -30.26
CA ALA A 102 18.95 21.29 -31.07
C ALA A 102 17.50 21.60 -30.68
N ILE A 103 16.67 20.56 -30.49
CA ILE A 103 15.28 20.72 -30.05
C ILE A 103 15.22 21.33 -28.64
N ALA A 104 16.01 20.80 -27.68
CA ALA A 104 16.09 21.35 -26.33
C ALA A 104 16.56 22.80 -26.34
N GLY A 105 17.59 23.12 -27.13
CA GLY A 105 18.17 24.47 -27.20
C GLY A 105 17.23 25.50 -27.82
N VAL A 106 16.56 25.13 -28.91
CA VAL A 106 15.59 26.02 -29.57
C VAL A 106 14.39 26.27 -28.65
N THR A 107 13.84 25.23 -28.02
CA THR A 107 12.68 25.37 -27.15
C THR A 107 12.99 26.11 -25.85
N ALA A 108 14.14 25.83 -25.22
CA ALA A 108 14.63 26.59 -24.06
C ALA A 108 14.88 28.06 -24.42
N GLY A 109 15.47 28.32 -25.60
CA GLY A 109 15.72 29.68 -26.11
C GLY A 109 14.43 30.48 -26.35
N PHE A 110 13.42 29.86 -26.95
CA PHE A 110 12.09 30.48 -27.10
C PHE A 110 11.44 30.78 -25.74
N ASN A 111 11.62 29.90 -24.75
CA ASN A 111 11.14 30.14 -23.39
C ASN A 111 11.89 31.27 -22.69
N LEU A 112 13.21 31.34 -22.84
CA LEU A 112 14.04 32.38 -22.23
C LEU A 112 13.76 33.77 -22.84
N ILE A 113 13.66 33.86 -24.16
CA ILE A 113 13.66 35.15 -24.88
C ILE A 113 12.24 35.65 -25.19
N VAL A 114 11.31 34.75 -25.50
CA VAL A 114 9.99 35.14 -26.03
C VAL A 114 8.88 34.89 -24.99
N PHE A 115 8.67 33.64 -24.59
CA PHE A 115 7.47 33.26 -23.84
C PHE A 115 7.59 33.50 -22.33
N GLY A 116 8.79 33.39 -21.75
CA GLY A 116 9.05 33.73 -20.34
C GLY A 116 8.80 35.21 -20.05
N PRO A 117 9.49 36.14 -20.72
CA PRO A 117 9.28 37.59 -20.53
C PRO A 117 7.84 38.02 -20.84
N ARG A 118 7.22 37.46 -21.89
CA ARG A 118 5.84 37.76 -22.28
C ARG A 118 4.83 37.29 -21.23
N THR A 119 5.00 36.10 -20.67
CA THR A 119 4.11 35.55 -19.63
C THR A 119 4.24 36.36 -18.34
N GLN A 120 5.46 36.79 -17.98
CA GLN A 120 5.70 37.63 -16.83
C GLN A 120 5.07 39.02 -16.98
N ALA A 121 5.22 39.66 -18.15
CA ALA A 121 4.60 40.96 -18.44
C ALA A 121 3.07 40.89 -18.33
N LEU A 122 2.46 39.88 -18.95
CA LEU A 122 1.01 39.66 -18.87
C LEU A 122 0.53 39.32 -17.45
N MET A 123 1.33 38.59 -16.67
CA MET A 123 1.04 38.33 -15.26
C MET A 123 1.05 39.63 -14.43
N ILE A 124 1.99 40.54 -14.69
CA ILE A 124 2.07 41.86 -14.02
C ILE A 124 0.89 42.73 -14.43
N GLU A 125 0.55 42.77 -15.71
CA GLU A 125 -0.55 43.57 -16.24
C GLU A 125 -1.90 43.12 -15.66
N ARG A 126 -2.12 41.80 -15.47
CA ARG A 126 -3.34 41.26 -14.84
C ARG A 126 -3.51 41.70 -13.41
N VAL A 127 -2.42 41.78 -12.64
CA VAL A 127 -2.45 42.26 -11.26
C VAL A 127 -2.78 43.76 -11.21
N HIS A 128 -2.19 44.56 -12.11
CA HIS A 128 -2.52 45.99 -12.22
C HIS A 128 -3.98 46.22 -12.64
N GLN A 129 -4.47 45.47 -13.64
CA GLN A 129 -5.86 45.57 -14.08
C GLN A 129 -6.82 45.12 -12.98
N SER A 130 -6.51 44.05 -12.24
CA SER A 130 -7.34 43.59 -11.11
C SER A 130 -7.42 44.64 -9.99
N THR A 131 -6.35 45.42 -9.79
CA THR A 131 -6.33 46.52 -8.81
C THR A 131 -7.13 47.73 -9.31
N ARG A 132 -7.11 48.00 -10.62
CA ARG A 132 -7.91 49.05 -11.27
C ARG A 132 -9.41 48.71 -11.28
N ASP A 133 -9.75 47.47 -11.63
CA ASP A 133 -11.14 46.98 -11.64
C ASP A 133 -11.73 46.94 -10.22
N ASN A 134 -10.93 46.58 -9.19
CA ASN A 134 -11.36 46.66 -7.79
C ASN A 134 -11.67 48.08 -7.30
N LYS A 135 -11.05 49.11 -7.91
CA LYS A 135 -11.40 50.51 -7.64
C LYS A 135 -12.63 50.98 -8.43
N ALA A 136 -13.04 50.26 -9.47
CA ALA A 136 -14.01 50.73 -10.46
C ALA A 136 -15.37 50.01 -10.43
N GLN A 137 -15.58 48.91 -9.67
CA GLN A 137 -16.80 48.11 -9.82
C GLN A 137 -17.61 47.78 -8.55
N LEU A 138 -18.85 48.29 -8.58
CA LEU A 138 -19.99 48.02 -7.69
C LEU A 138 -21.00 47.03 -8.33
N LYS A 139 -20.62 46.34 -9.42
CA LYS A 139 -21.46 45.35 -10.13
C LYS A 139 -20.57 44.23 -10.63
N GLY A 140 -20.65 43.04 -10.04
CA GLY A 140 -19.70 41.92 -10.17
C GLY A 140 -19.60 41.24 -11.54
N THR A 141 -19.35 41.97 -12.63
CA THR A 141 -19.08 41.42 -13.97
C THR A 141 -17.66 41.77 -14.42
N MET A 142 -16.79 40.77 -14.57
CA MET A 142 -15.37 40.96 -14.95
C MET A 142 -15.20 41.85 -16.19
N SER A 143 -14.37 42.89 -16.09
CA SER A 143 -14.10 43.87 -17.16
C SER A 143 -13.67 43.19 -18.46
N ASP A 144 -14.10 43.72 -19.61
CA ASP A 144 -13.76 43.16 -20.93
C ASP A 144 -12.25 43.21 -21.19
N ASP A 145 -11.56 44.21 -20.65
CA ASP A 145 -10.09 44.31 -20.68
C ASP A 145 -9.43 43.15 -19.91
N MET A 146 -9.98 42.77 -18.76
CA MET A 146 -9.51 41.61 -18.00
C MET A 146 -9.74 40.30 -18.78
N LYS A 147 -10.84 40.18 -19.54
CA LYS A 147 -11.07 38.98 -20.38
C LYS A 147 -10.03 38.85 -21.49
N VAL A 148 -9.70 39.95 -22.17
CA VAL A 148 -8.66 39.98 -23.21
C VAL A 148 -7.31 39.59 -22.62
N LEU A 149 -6.97 40.15 -21.46
CA LEU A 149 -5.71 39.92 -20.80
C LEU A 149 -5.58 38.48 -20.23
N ASN A 150 -6.67 37.92 -19.72
CA ASN A 150 -6.76 36.52 -19.32
C ASN A 150 -6.50 35.57 -20.50
N ARG A 151 -7.08 35.85 -21.67
CA ARG A 151 -6.87 35.06 -22.90
C ARG A 151 -5.43 35.15 -23.38
N ALA A 152 -4.85 36.37 -23.39
CA ALA A 152 -3.47 36.58 -23.78
C ALA A 152 -2.49 35.86 -22.85
N PHE A 153 -2.70 35.96 -21.53
CA PHE A 153 -1.90 35.25 -20.53
C PHE A 153 -2.03 33.74 -20.68
N SER A 154 -3.26 33.22 -20.80
CA SER A 154 -3.49 31.77 -20.94
C SER A 154 -2.75 31.19 -22.14
N ARG A 155 -2.75 31.91 -23.28
CA ARG A 155 -2.01 31.49 -24.48
C ARG A 155 -0.50 31.53 -24.27
N ALA A 156 0.04 32.63 -23.73
CA ALA A 156 1.48 32.76 -23.51
C ALA A 156 2.01 31.74 -22.48
N HIS A 157 1.25 31.53 -21.40
CA HIS A 157 1.58 30.57 -20.35
C HIS A 157 1.52 29.12 -20.86
N ALA A 158 0.46 28.77 -21.60
CA ALA A 158 0.36 27.44 -22.23
C ALA A 158 1.54 27.17 -23.16
N MET A 159 1.88 28.11 -24.05
CA MET A 159 3.05 27.95 -24.93
C MET A 159 4.35 27.76 -24.14
N SER A 160 4.53 28.49 -23.03
CA SER A 160 5.74 28.35 -22.21
C SER A 160 5.84 26.98 -21.54
N ILE A 161 4.72 26.45 -21.03
CA ILE A 161 4.64 25.11 -20.44
C ILE A 161 4.99 24.04 -21.49
N HIS A 162 4.40 24.12 -22.70
CA HIS A 162 4.63 23.12 -23.74
C HIS A 162 6.08 23.13 -24.21
N LEU A 163 6.66 24.31 -24.43
CA LEU A 163 8.08 24.42 -24.80
C LEU A 163 8.98 23.84 -23.71
N ASN A 164 8.68 24.08 -22.43
CA ASN A 164 9.47 23.55 -21.32
C ASN A 164 9.34 22.02 -21.22
N LEU A 165 8.15 21.47 -21.48
CA LEU A 165 7.93 20.02 -21.50
C LEU A 165 8.64 19.36 -22.69
N ILE A 166 8.69 20.01 -23.84
CA ILE A 166 9.49 19.54 -24.99
C ILE A 166 10.99 19.58 -24.65
N THR A 167 11.48 20.62 -23.96
CA THR A 167 12.86 20.66 -23.48
C THR A 167 13.17 19.49 -22.55
N ILE A 168 12.29 19.20 -21.57
CA ILE A 168 12.42 18.05 -20.64
C ILE A 168 12.37 16.70 -21.39
N GLY A 169 11.46 16.55 -22.35
CA GLY A 169 11.38 15.32 -23.15
C GLY A 169 12.64 15.10 -23.98
N ALA A 170 13.18 16.17 -24.56
CA ALA A 170 14.43 16.12 -25.32
C ALA A 170 15.64 15.83 -24.43
N THR A 171 15.70 16.36 -23.20
CA THR A 171 16.75 16.01 -22.23
C THR A 171 16.62 14.56 -21.78
N LEU A 172 15.42 14.04 -21.49
CA LEU A 172 15.17 12.65 -21.09
C LEU A 172 15.47 11.61 -22.18
N CYS A 173 15.11 11.86 -23.44
CA CYS A 173 15.44 10.97 -24.56
C CYS A 173 16.94 10.70 -24.67
N ARG A 174 17.79 11.60 -24.15
CA ARG A 174 19.24 11.40 -24.10
C ARG A 174 19.65 10.32 -23.09
N ILE A 175 18.96 10.16 -21.95
CA ILE A 175 19.23 9.10 -20.97
C ILE A 175 19.06 7.73 -21.60
N ALA A 176 17.93 7.48 -22.28
CA ALA A 176 17.65 6.20 -22.93
C ALA A 176 18.75 5.82 -23.95
N GLN A 177 19.32 6.81 -24.63
CA GLN A 177 20.44 6.61 -25.57
C GLN A 177 21.80 6.42 -24.89
N VAL A 178 21.99 6.89 -23.65
CA VAL A 178 23.19 6.64 -22.85
C VAL A 178 23.12 5.26 -22.20
N GLU A 179 21.96 4.89 -21.67
CA GLU A 179 21.67 3.59 -21.04
C GLU A 179 21.91 2.43 -22.03
N GLN A 180 21.33 2.49 -23.24
CA GLN A 180 21.58 1.50 -24.31
C GLN A 180 23.07 1.37 -24.68
N LYS A 181 23.85 2.45 -24.55
CA LYS A 181 25.29 2.44 -24.83
C LYS A 181 26.10 1.83 -23.67
N ILE A 182 25.62 1.97 -22.42
CA ILE A 182 26.20 1.32 -21.25
C ILE A 182 25.91 -0.18 -21.30
N ASP A 183 24.68 -0.59 -21.59
CA ASP A 183 24.30 -2.00 -21.72
C ASP A 183 25.07 -2.69 -22.85
N GLY A 184 25.26 -2.01 -23.98
CA GLY A 184 26.09 -2.50 -25.07
C GLY A 184 27.58 -2.58 -24.73
N LEU A 185 28.08 -1.77 -23.80
CA LEU A 185 29.47 -1.85 -23.30
C LEU A 185 29.64 -2.98 -22.28
N VAL A 186 28.65 -3.14 -21.38
CA VAL A 186 28.58 -4.22 -20.40
C VAL A 186 28.49 -5.57 -21.12
N ALA A 187 27.66 -5.68 -22.16
CA ALA A 187 27.57 -6.88 -23.00
C ALA A 187 28.92 -7.22 -23.66
N LYS A 188 29.66 -6.22 -24.16
CA LYS A 188 30.99 -6.43 -24.74
C LYS A 188 32.05 -6.84 -23.71
N LEU A 189 31.98 -6.30 -22.49
CA LEU A 189 32.86 -6.70 -21.38
C LEU A 189 32.55 -8.13 -20.89
N VAL A 190 31.28 -8.51 -20.83
CA VAL A 190 30.84 -9.87 -20.48
C VAL A 190 31.28 -10.88 -21.56
N HIS A 191 31.18 -10.51 -22.84
CA HIS A 191 31.68 -11.35 -23.94
C HIS A 191 33.22 -11.45 -23.95
N ALA A 192 33.95 -10.38 -23.65
CA ALA A 192 35.41 -10.42 -23.55
C ALA A 192 35.90 -11.26 -22.35
N ALA A 193 35.16 -11.26 -21.24
CA ALA A 193 35.42 -12.15 -20.10
C ALA A 193 35.17 -13.63 -20.44
N GLY A 194 34.13 -13.91 -21.23
CA GLY A 194 33.80 -15.28 -21.69
C GLY A 194 34.81 -15.89 -22.67
N GLU A 195 35.53 -15.08 -23.44
CA GLU A 195 36.60 -15.57 -24.33
C GLU A 195 37.92 -15.87 -23.60
N THR A 196 38.11 -15.38 -22.37
CA THR A 196 39.36 -15.58 -21.61
C THR A 196 39.38 -16.90 -20.83
N GLU A 197 38.22 -17.56 -20.61
CA GLU A 197 38.11 -18.82 -19.84
C GLU A 197 38.25 -20.12 -20.68
N LEU A 198 38.44 -20.04 -22.00
CA LEU A 198 38.48 -21.23 -22.89
C LEU A 198 39.85 -21.56 -23.50
N THR A 199 40.94 -20.91 -23.06
CA THR A 199 42.29 -21.25 -23.53
C THR A 199 43.32 -21.26 -22.41
N THR A 200 43.32 -22.31 -21.59
CA THR A 200 44.53 -22.89 -20.98
C THR A 200 44.16 -24.17 -20.23
N ASP A 201 44.22 -25.32 -20.90
CA ASP A 201 44.50 -26.58 -20.22
C ASP A 201 45.07 -27.61 -21.22
N SER A 202 46.40 -27.78 -21.18
CA SER A 202 47.10 -29.02 -21.55
C SER A 202 48.61 -28.82 -21.40
N THR A 203 49.24 -29.34 -20.34
CA THR A 203 50.11 -30.54 -20.35
C THR A 203 51.05 -30.65 -19.14
N SER A 204 51.12 -31.90 -18.66
CA SER A 204 52.25 -32.60 -18.04
C SER A 204 52.43 -32.59 -16.51
N ALA A 205 52.45 -33.81 -16.00
CA ALA A 205 52.59 -34.28 -14.63
C ALA A 205 54.06 -34.39 -14.18
N THR A 206 54.33 -34.42 -12.86
CA THR A 206 55.23 -35.37 -12.17
C THR A 206 55.03 -35.30 -10.64
N GLN A 207 55.26 -36.45 -9.98
CA GLN A 207 54.94 -36.91 -8.62
C GLN A 207 55.91 -36.50 -7.47
N PRO A 208 55.70 -36.92 -6.18
CA PRO A 208 55.98 -36.12 -4.95
C PRO A 208 57.07 -36.64 -3.95
N SER A 209 57.26 -35.88 -2.84
CA SER A 209 57.74 -36.22 -1.45
C SER A 209 58.96 -35.41 -0.92
N PRO A 210 59.35 -35.45 0.39
CA PRO A 210 58.64 -34.90 1.57
C PRO A 210 59.56 -34.13 2.59
N GLU A 211 58.95 -33.58 3.65
CA GLU A 211 59.54 -33.11 4.96
C GLU A 211 60.50 -31.89 4.93
N GLU A 212 60.49 -30.89 5.83
CA GLU A 212 60.53 -30.96 7.29
C GLU A 212 60.25 -29.58 7.97
N THR A 213 59.53 -29.66 9.09
CA THR A 213 59.30 -28.81 10.29
C THR A 213 60.12 -27.53 10.57
N ARG A 214 59.41 -26.44 10.97
CA ARG A 214 59.70 -25.71 12.23
C ARG A 214 58.53 -24.84 12.72
N ALA A 215 58.12 -25.09 13.95
CA ALA A 215 57.15 -24.31 14.72
C ALA A 215 57.78 -23.02 15.29
N GLU A 216 56.98 -21.96 15.44
CA GLU A 216 56.62 -21.34 16.73
C GLU A 216 55.83 -20.01 16.58
N THR A 217 54.74 -19.89 17.35
CA THR A 217 54.04 -18.67 17.84
C THR A 217 53.44 -17.72 16.78
N TRP A 218 52.15 -17.38 16.77
CA TRP A 218 51.42 -16.52 17.75
C TRP A 218 49.90 -16.74 17.69
N GLN A 219 49.25 -16.37 18.80
CA GLN A 219 47.83 -16.44 19.11
C GLN A 219 46.87 -15.71 18.14
N LYS A 220 45.63 -16.24 18.08
CA LYS A 220 44.34 -15.57 17.85
C LYS A 220 44.36 -14.32 16.94
N ARG A 221 43.93 -14.49 15.68
CA ARG A 221 43.28 -13.41 14.93
C ARG A 221 42.03 -13.95 14.23
N GLY A 222 40.90 -13.36 14.59
CA GLY A 222 39.59 -13.66 14.04
C GLY A 222 39.50 -13.36 12.55
N VAL A 223 38.70 -14.17 11.89
CA VAL A 223 38.22 -14.02 10.53
C VAL A 223 37.51 -12.66 10.40
N ILE A 224 38.05 -11.79 9.55
CA ILE A 224 37.41 -10.55 9.13
C ILE A 224 36.51 -10.89 7.94
N ASN A 225 35.20 -10.88 8.16
CA ASN A 225 34.21 -10.81 7.10
C ASN A 225 34.23 -9.39 6.51
N VAL A 226 34.53 -9.30 5.22
CA VAL A 226 34.49 -8.07 4.44
C VAL A 226 33.06 -7.83 3.97
N THR A 227 32.42 -6.78 4.48
CA THR A 227 31.22 -6.16 3.91
C THR A 227 31.62 -4.95 3.03
N PRO A 228 31.02 -4.73 1.85
CA PRO A 228 31.32 -3.57 1.02
C PRO A 228 30.47 -2.35 1.41
N GLY A 229 31.12 -1.20 1.63
CA GLY A 229 30.49 0.10 1.76
C GLY A 229 31.31 1.11 2.56
N SER A 230 32.26 1.82 1.93
CA SER A 230 32.86 3.04 2.48
C SER A 230 33.64 3.80 1.40
N TRP A 231 32.98 4.75 0.74
CA TRP A 231 33.66 5.82 0.01
C TRP A 231 33.05 7.15 0.44
N ILE A 232 33.73 7.84 1.37
CA ILE A 232 33.96 9.30 1.44
C ILE A 232 34.89 9.50 2.66
N PRO A 233 36.11 10.02 2.49
CA PRO A 233 36.95 10.46 3.59
C PRO A 233 36.55 11.87 4.01
N ALA A 234 36.25 12.08 5.30
CA ALA A 234 36.22 13.41 5.90
C ALA A 234 37.66 13.83 6.26
N PRO A 235 38.09 15.07 6.00
CA PRO A 235 39.42 15.52 6.40
C PRO A 235 39.46 15.82 7.91
N SER A 236 40.40 15.18 8.60
CA SER A 236 40.81 15.50 9.96
C SER A 236 41.69 16.76 9.96
N PHE A 237 41.28 17.80 10.68
CA PHE A 237 42.17 18.89 11.08
C PHE A 237 43.04 18.40 12.24
N GLU A 238 44.33 18.23 12.00
CA GLU A 238 45.34 18.07 13.04
C GLU A 238 45.75 19.44 13.58
N THR A 239 45.79 19.50 14.91
CA THR A 239 46.18 20.63 15.74
C THR A 239 47.70 20.79 15.71
N SER A 240 48.21 21.83 15.05
CA SER A 240 49.60 22.27 15.19
C SER A 240 49.69 23.41 16.20
N THR A 241 50.25 23.11 17.35
CA THR A 241 50.63 24.08 18.39
C THR A 241 51.77 24.99 17.93
N LEU A 242 51.55 26.30 17.80
CA LEU A 242 52.60 27.32 17.95
C LEU A 242 52.05 28.63 18.54
N GLN A 243 52.53 28.92 19.76
CA GLN A 243 52.94 30.19 20.35
C GLN A 243 51.99 31.40 20.42
N HIS A 244 51.81 31.85 21.67
CA HIS A 244 51.37 33.19 22.07
C HIS A 244 52.21 34.30 21.42
N GLU A 245 51.54 35.32 20.90
CA GLU A 245 51.98 36.71 21.05
C GLU A 245 50.76 37.66 21.13
N ASN A 246 50.87 38.63 22.03
CA ASN A 246 49.84 39.60 22.42
C ASN A 246 49.43 40.53 21.27
N SER A 247 48.12 40.82 21.17
CA SER A 247 47.61 42.12 20.71
C SER A 247 46.18 42.32 21.20
N THR A 248 46.00 43.38 21.97
CA THR A 248 44.78 43.83 22.65
C THR A 248 43.80 44.52 21.67
N GLU A 249 42.53 44.55 22.08
CA GLU A 249 41.44 45.46 21.66
C GLU A 249 40.74 45.25 20.30
N ALA A 250 39.54 44.62 20.36
CA ALA A 250 38.28 45.11 19.78
C ALA A 250 37.14 44.11 20.07
N VAL A 251 36.61 44.15 21.29
CA VAL A 251 35.34 43.51 21.67
C VAL A 251 34.27 44.59 21.64
N SER A 252 33.20 44.45 20.85
CA SER A 252 31.83 44.71 21.33
C SER A 252 30.71 44.41 20.32
N GLU A 253 30.91 44.35 19.00
CA GLU A 253 29.77 44.22 18.06
C GLU A 253 29.44 42.78 17.63
N SER A 254 30.44 41.89 17.58
CA SER A 254 30.23 40.50 17.13
C SER A 254 29.43 39.65 18.12
N ALA A 255 29.62 39.89 19.43
CA ALA A 255 28.97 39.11 20.48
C ALA A 255 27.46 39.37 20.57
N GLU A 256 27.00 40.57 20.19
CA GLU A 256 25.58 40.94 20.20
C GLU A 256 24.85 40.32 19.00
N VAL A 257 25.52 40.25 17.84
CA VAL A 257 25.00 39.62 16.61
C VAL A 257 24.87 38.11 16.79
N ASP A 258 25.86 37.46 17.41
CA ASP A 258 25.79 36.02 17.72
C ASP A 258 24.68 35.71 18.73
N ARG A 259 24.44 36.62 19.68
CA ARG A 259 23.36 36.47 20.67
C ARG A 259 21.98 36.64 20.04
N GLN A 260 21.80 37.62 19.15
CA GLN A 260 20.58 37.80 18.36
C GLN A 260 20.34 36.65 17.39
N TYR A 261 21.40 36.10 16.78
CA TYR A 261 21.32 34.94 15.91
C TYR A 261 20.91 33.66 16.68
N LEU A 262 21.47 33.47 17.88
CA LEU A 262 21.08 32.37 18.77
C LEU A 262 19.65 32.52 19.32
N GLU A 263 19.20 33.75 19.59
CA GLU A 263 17.79 34.02 19.95
C GLU A 263 16.84 33.80 18.77
N SER A 264 17.25 34.16 17.55
CA SER A 264 16.50 33.89 16.31
C SER A 264 16.39 32.39 16.02
N LEU A 265 17.46 31.62 16.28
CA LEU A 265 17.42 30.16 16.19
C LEU A 265 16.51 29.53 17.25
N ARG A 266 16.46 30.09 18.46
CA ARG A 266 15.54 29.67 19.52
C ARG A 266 14.08 30.01 19.19
N SER A 267 13.81 31.14 18.54
CA SER A 267 12.44 31.53 18.16
C SER A 267 11.87 30.67 17.03
N ILE A 268 12.70 30.22 16.09
CA ILE A 268 12.30 29.32 14.99
C ILE A 268 11.84 27.94 15.51
N HIS A 269 12.36 27.48 16.66
CA HIS A 269 12.04 26.17 17.24
C HIS A 269 10.92 26.21 18.31
N ARG A 270 10.29 27.36 18.54
CA ARG A 270 9.29 27.54 19.60
C ARG A 270 7.87 27.40 19.04
N TYR A 271 7.46 26.19 18.68
CA TYR A 271 6.04 25.87 18.59
C TYR A 271 5.58 25.38 19.97
N SER A 272 4.74 26.20 20.60
CA SER A 272 4.12 26.05 21.93
C SER A 272 4.94 26.56 23.11
N ASP A 273 4.75 27.85 23.43
CA ASP A 273 4.82 28.29 24.82
C ASP A 273 3.58 27.80 25.56
N ARG A 274 3.77 26.80 26.42
CA ARG A 274 2.98 26.56 27.62
C ARG A 274 3.97 26.26 28.73
N GLU A 275 3.92 27.06 29.80
CA GLU A 275 4.98 27.30 30.79
C GLU A 275 5.41 26.12 31.69
N ASP A 276 5.22 24.85 31.30
CA ASP A 276 5.58 23.69 32.13
C ASP A 276 6.36 22.60 31.34
N ALA A 277 7.50 22.95 30.73
CA ALA A 277 8.38 21.97 30.07
C ALA A 277 9.67 21.70 30.89
N PRO A 278 9.82 20.53 31.55
CA PRO A 278 11.09 20.09 32.13
C PRO A 278 12.09 19.65 31.03
N PRO A 279 13.41 19.56 31.33
CA PRO A 279 14.49 19.80 30.38
C PRO A 279 14.55 18.79 29.23
N ALA A 280 14.95 19.29 28.07
CA ALA A 280 15.18 18.52 26.86
C ALA A 280 16.29 17.47 27.04
N SER A 281 15.98 16.18 26.86
CA SER A 281 16.85 15.22 26.14
C SER A 281 16.23 13.82 26.02
N GLU A 282 15.16 13.67 25.22
CA GLU A 282 14.84 12.36 24.64
C GLU A 282 15.26 12.40 23.16
N GLY A 283 16.20 11.53 22.76
CA GLY A 283 16.76 11.53 21.41
C GLY A 283 15.71 11.26 20.33
N PHE A 284 16.01 11.62 19.08
CA PHE A 284 15.13 11.55 17.91
C PHE A 284 14.47 10.19 17.62
N PHE A 285 14.92 9.09 18.26
CA PHE A 285 14.42 7.73 18.06
C PHE A 285 14.09 6.99 19.37
N ARG A 286 13.88 7.70 20.48
CA ARG A 286 13.60 7.06 21.77
C ARG A 286 12.08 7.03 22.04
N PRO A 287 11.52 5.90 22.50
CA PRO A 287 10.15 5.88 23.00
C PRO A 287 9.98 6.92 24.11
N SER A 288 8.87 7.65 24.09
CA SER A 288 8.63 8.68 25.09
C SER A 288 8.39 8.04 26.44
N ARG A 289 9.12 8.45 27.48
CA ARG A 289 8.88 8.01 28.86
C ARG A 289 7.83 8.86 29.57
N ARG A 290 7.30 9.88 28.91
CA ARG A 290 6.28 10.76 29.49
C ARG A 290 4.94 10.00 29.55
N PRO A 291 4.24 10.02 30.71
CA PRO A 291 2.86 9.56 30.78
C PRO A 291 2.02 10.22 29.70
N GLU A 292 1.21 9.44 28.99
CA GLU A 292 0.29 10.00 28.00
C GLU A 292 -0.77 10.84 28.70
N ALA A 293 -1.16 11.95 28.07
CA ALA A 293 -2.29 12.72 28.56
C ALA A 293 -3.55 11.83 28.53
N PRO A 294 -4.30 11.76 29.66
CA PRO A 294 -5.58 11.06 29.70
C PRO A 294 -6.54 11.59 28.63
N ILE A 295 -7.44 10.73 28.15
CA ILE A 295 -8.49 11.14 27.21
C ILE A 295 -9.68 11.63 28.04
N GLU A 296 -9.93 12.93 28.02
CA GLU A 296 -10.97 13.62 28.82
C GLU A 296 -12.34 13.69 28.13
N HIS A 297 -12.57 12.88 27.08
CA HIS A 297 -13.84 12.89 26.35
C HIS A 297 -15.00 12.38 27.22
N GLU A 298 -16.15 13.07 27.17
CA GLU A 298 -17.32 12.84 28.03
C GLU A 298 -17.76 11.37 28.08
N ILE A 299 -17.97 10.74 26.92
CA ILE A 299 -18.35 9.32 26.82
C ILE A 299 -17.37 8.37 27.54
N VAL A 300 -16.05 8.62 27.44
CA VAL A 300 -15.03 7.77 28.06
C VAL A 300 -15.08 7.93 29.57
N GLN A 301 -15.24 9.17 30.05
CA GLN A 301 -15.36 9.46 31.49
C GLN A 301 -16.64 8.87 32.08
N GLN A 302 -17.77 8.99 31.38
CA GLN A 302 -19.04 8.40 31.81
C GLN A 302 -18.95 6.87 31.95
N MET A 303 -18.29 6.20 30.99
CA MET A 303 -18.10 4.74 31.02
C MET A 303 -17.14 4.29 32.13
N LEU A 304 -16.12 5.10 32.44
CA LEU A 304 -15.23 4.86 33.59
C LEU A 304 -15.96 5.05 34.92
N CYS A 305 -16.79 6.09 35.06
CA CYS A 305 -17.53 6.36 36.29
C CYS A 305 -18.65 5.35 36.56
N SER A 306 -19.31 4.84 35.50
CA SER A 306 -20.40 3.86 35.60
C SER A 306 -19.91 2.42 35.82
N GLY A 307 -18.63 2.14 35.59
CA GLY A 307 -18.07 0.78 35.62
C GLY A 307 -18.30 -0.02 34.34
N GLU A 308 -18.99 0.53 33.34
CA GLU A 308 -19.20 -0.11 32.03
C GLU A 308 -17.87 -0.39 31.31
N ALA A 309 -16.87 0.48 31.49
CA ALA A 309 -15.55 0.29 30.88
C ALA A 309 -14.86 -1.00 31.37
N ASP A 310 -15.05 -1.41 32.63
CA ASP A 310 -14.50 -2.68 33.15
C ASP A 310 -15.26 -3.90 32.59
N VAL A 311 -16.56 -3.78 32.32
CA VAL A 311 -17.35 -4.83 31.65
C VAL A 311 -16.84 -5.05 30.23
N LEU A 312 -16.62 -3.96 29.48
CA LEU A 312 -16.07 -4.03 28.12
C LEU A 312 -14.61 -4.50 28.09
N LEU A 313 -13.81 -4.13 29.09
CA LEU A 313 -12.45 -4.66 29.25
C LEU A 313 -12.46 -6.19 29.44
N ASN A 314 -13.42 -6.71 30.19
CA ASN A 314 -13.60 -8.17 30.35
C ASN A 314 -14.06 -8.84 29.05
N GLU A 315 -14.96 -8.22 28.29
CA GLU A 315 -15.35 -8.71 26.96
C GLU A 315 -14.12 -8.79 26.03
N TYR A 316 -13.29 -7.74 26.00
CA TYR A 316 -12.06 -7.73 25.20
C TYR A 316 -11.10 -8.88 25.57
N ARG A 317 -10.98 -9.24 26.84
CA ARG A 317 -10.14 -10.38 27.26
C ARG A 317 -10.58 -11.67 26.56
N ASN A 318 -11.88 -11.89 26.40
CA ASN A 318 -12.41 -13.03 25.64
C ASN A 318 -12.09 -12.91 24.14
N MET A 319 -12.26 -11.72 23.57
CA MET A 319 -11.97 -11.44 22.16
C MET A 319 -10.47 -11.62 21.83
N SER A 320 -9.56 -11.27 22.74
CA SER A 320 -8.11 -11.32 22.54
C SER A 320 -7.56 -12.72 22.24
N ALA A 321 -8.32 -13.79 22.53
CA ALA A 321 -7.93 -15.15 22.22
C ALA A 321 -7.73 -15.40 20.71
N THR A 322 -8.48 -14.71 19.83
CA THR A 322 -8.36 -14.86 18.38
C THR A 322 -7.32 -13.95 17.75
N PHE A 323 -6.89 -12.91 18.48
CA PHE A 323 -5.82 -12.00 18.10
C PHE A 323 -4.85 -11.78 19.28
N PRO A 324 -3.98 -12.77 19.57
CA PRO A 324 -3.21 -12.81 20.82
C PRO A 324 -1.97 -11.91 20.86
N PHE A 325 -1.96 -10.81 20.11
CA PHE A 325 -0.81 -9.90 20.02
C PHE A 325 -0.88 -8.72 21.00
N VAL A 326 -2.05 -8.49 21.61
CA VAL A 326 -2.29 -7.46 22.62
C VAL A 326 -3.07 -8.07 23.79
N MET A 327 -2.37 -8.77 24.67
CA MET A 327 -2.95 -9.40 25.85
C MET A 327 -2.94 -8.44 27.05
N LEU A 328 -4.03 -8.42 27.82
CA LEU A 328 -4.16 -7.61 29.02
C LEU A 328 -4.23 -8.50 30.28
N PRO A 329 -3.46 -8.19 31.34
CA PRO A 329 -3.53 -8.92 32.60
C PRO A 329 -4.96 -8.89 33.19
N PRO A 330 -5.42 -9.96 33.85
CA PRO A 330 -6.76 -9.98 34.46
C PRO A 330 -6.91 -9.00 35.62
N GLN A 331 -5.81 -8.55 36.23
CA GLN A 331 -5.82 -7.64 37.39
C GLN A 331 -5.94 -6.15 37.04
N ILE A 332 -5.69 -5.76 35.78
CA ILE A 332 -5.74 -4.34 35.40
C ILE A 332 -7.19 -3.88 35.30
N THR A 333 -7.51 -2.76 35.94
CA THR A 333 -8.84 -2.11 35.83
C THR A 333 -8.88 -1.15 34.65
N ALA A 334 -10.07 -0.83 34.16
CA ALA A 334 -10.25 0.15 33.09
C ALA A 334 -9.66 1.52 33.48
N LYS A 335 -9.84 1.94 34.74
CA LYS A 335 -9.25 3.19 35.24
C LYS A 335 -7.72 3.19 35.23
N GLN A 336 -7.09 2.12 35.72
CA GLN A 336 -5.62 1.99 35.66
C GLN A 336 -5.12 1.97 34.21
N LEU A 337 -5.83 1.30 33.31
CA LEU A 337 -5.47 1.27 31.89
C LEU A 337 -5.63 2.66 31.25
N HIS A 338 -6.65 3.44 31.63
CA HIS A 338 -6.82 4.84 31.19
C HIS A 338 -5.64 5.71 31.62
N GLU A 339 -5.21 5.58 32.87
CA GLU A 339 -4.12 6.37 33.44
C GLU A 339 -2.77 6.07 32.76
N HIS A 340 -2.50 4.80 32.42
CA HIS A 340 -1.20 4.39 31.91
C HIS A 340 -1.13 4.31 30.37
N ARG A 341 -2.22 3.88 29.71
CA ARG A 341 -2.32 3.64 28.27
C ARG A 341 -3.71 4.04 27.75
N PRO A 342 -4.04 5.35 27.78
CA PRO A 342 -5.38 5.85 27.46
C PRO A 342 -5.86 5.47 26.06
N MET A 343 -4.97 5.50 25.04
CA MET A 343 -5.34 5.06 23.68
C MET A 343 -5.70 3.58 23.61
N LEU A 344 -4.99 2.73 24.37
CA LEU A 344 -5.27 1.30 24.40
C LEU A 344 -6.63 1.03 25.05
N LEU A 345 -6.94 1.71 26.16
CA LEU A 345 -8.28 1.61 26.74
C LEU A 345 -9.35 2.04 25.73
N LEU A 346 -9.16 3.16 25.04
CA LEU A 346 -10.15 3.67 24.08
C LEU A 346 -10.40 2.64 22.95
N ALA A 347 -9.34 2.05 22.40
CA ALA A 347 -9.49 0.98 21.42
C ALA A 347 -10.24 -0.23 21.98
N VAL A 348 -9.93 -0.65 23.21
CA VAL A 348 -10.56 -1.79 23.89
C VAL A 348 -12.06 -1.58 24.09
N ILE A 349 -12.48 -0.44 24.65
CA ILE A 349 -13.91 -0.16 24.86
C ILE A 349 -14.66 0.04 23.55
N LEU A 350 -14.00 0.55 22.51
CA LEU A 350 -14.54 0.72 21.16
C LEU A 350 -14.85 -0.63 20.50
N VAL A 351 -13.86 -1.52 20.42
CA VAL A 351 -14.05 -2.81 19.73
C VAL A 351 -15.02 -3.72 20.47
N SER A 352 -15.07 -3.60 21.81
CA SER A 352 -15.95 -4.39 22.66
C SER A 352 -17.39 -3.85 22.70
N SER A 353 -17.64 -2.63 22.21
CA SER A 353 -18.97 -2.01 22.15
C SER A 353 -19.83 -2.48 20.96
N TRP A 354 -19.51 -3.62 20.35
CA TRP A 354 -20.14 -4.13 19.12
C TRP A 354 -21.66 -4.36 19.23
N LYS A 355 -22.21 -4.50 20.44
CA LYS A 355 -23.66 -4.67 20.69
C LYS A 355 -24.45 -3.36 20.51
N GLU A 356 -23.79 -2.21 20.67
CA GLU A 356 -24.39 -0.88 20.59
C GLU A 356 -23.72 -0.05 19.49
N HIS A 357 -24.24 -0.16 18.26
CA HIS A 357 -23.65 0.48 17.08
C HIS A 357 -23.45 1.99 17.23
N THR A 358 -24.47 2.73 17.68
CA THR A 358 -24.38 4.18 17.91
C THR A 358 -23.23 4.54 18.85
N ARG A 359 -23.08 3.81 19.97
CA ARG A 359 -21.98 4.02 20.94
C ARG A 359 -20.63 3.69 20.31
N GLN A 360 -20.55 2.60 19.56
CA GLN A 360 -19.34 2.18 18.87
C GLN A 360 -18.87 3.21 17.83
N MET A 361 -19.79 3.79 17.05
CA MET A 361 -19.45 4.82 16.07
C MET A 361 -19.06 6.16 16.71
N GLN A 362 -19.68 6.53 17.84
CA GLN A 362 -19.23 7.68 18.63
C GLN A 362 -17.80 7.48 19.14
N LEU A 363 -17.50 6.30 19.70
CA LEU A 363 -16.15 5.94 20.14
C LEU A 363 -15.15 5.92 18.96
N ASP A 364 -15.53 5.47 17.76
CA ASP A 364 -14.70 5.54 16.54
C ASP A 364 -14.33 6.97 16.17
N GLY A 365 -15.29 7.90 16.24
CA GLY A 365 -15.01 9.32 16.05
C GLY A 365 -13.96 9.84 17.02
N VAL A 366 -14.09 9.52 18.31
CA VAL A 366 -13.11 9.89 19.34
C VAL A 366 -11.75 9.24 19.07
N PHE A 367 -11.73 7.94 18.76
CA PHE A 367 -10.51 7.19 18.51
C PHE A 367 -9.73 7.73 17.31
N ARG A 368 -10.39 8.00 16.18
CA ARG A 368 -9.77 8.56 14.99
C ARG A 368 -9.24 9.98 15.24
N THR A 369 -9.96 10.77 16.02
CA THR A 369 -9.54 12.14 16.39
C THR A 369 -8.31 12.12 17.27
N GLU A 370 -8.31 11.30 18.32
CA GLU A 370 -7.16 11.12 19.20
C GLU A 370 -5.97 10.48 18.49
N LEU A 371 -6.23 9.52 17.58
CA LEU A 371 -5.19 8.91 16.76
C LEU A 371 -4.51 9.97 15.88
N ALA A 372 -5.28 10.77 15.13
CA ALA A 372 -4.74 11.84 14.30
C ALA A 372 -3.97 12.89 15.14
N HIS A 373 -4.49 13.24 16.32
CA HIS A 373 -3.81 14.16 17.23
C HIS A 373 -2.48 13.56 17.72
N ARG A 374 -2.46 12.28 18.10
CA ARG A 374 -1.28 11.61 18.67
C ARG A 374 -0.29 11.08 17.63
N THR A 375 -0.61 11.12 16.33
CA THR A 375 0.32 10.72 15.26
C THR A 375 0.77 11.87 14.38
N ILE A 376 -0.12 12.84 14.08
CA ILE A 376 0.15 13.93 13.13
C ILE A 376 0.37 15.26 13.85
N ILE A 377 -0.54 15.65 14.75
CA ILE A 377 -0.54 16.99 15.36
C ILE A 377 0.52 17.09 16.46
N GLN A 378 0.47 16.17 17.40
CA GLN A 378 1.39 16.03 18.52
C GLN A 378 1.88 14.57 18.58
N PRO A 379 2.84 14.19 17.72
CA PRO A 379 3.27 12.80 17.58
C PRO A 379 3.76 12.22 18.90
N ARG A 380 3.19 11.07 19.28
CA ARG A 380 3.55 10.26 20.44
C ARG A 380 4.14 8.93 19.97
N ARG A 381 5.07 8.43 20.77
CA ARG A 381 5.88 7.24 20.47
C ARG A 381 5.84 6.29 21.65
N THR A 382 4.69 5.68 21.86
CA THR A 382 4.42 4.79 23.00
C THR A 382 3.97 3.42 22.52
N LEU A 383 4.21 2.40 23.37
CA LEU A 383 3.71 1.05 23.11
C LEU A 383 2.17 1.01 23.12
N GLY A 384 1.54 1.79 24.01
CA GLY A 384 0.08 1.88 24.11
C GLY A 384 -0.59 2.35 22.82
N LEU A 385 0.03 3.29 22.10
CA LEU A 385 -0.47 3.76 20.80
C LEU A 385 -0.33 2.69 19.70
N VAL A 386 0.78 1.95 19.65
CA VAL A 386 0.94 0.83 18.70
C VAL A 386 -0.11 -0.24 18.98
N GLN A 387 -0.24 -0.64 20.25
CA GLN A 387 -1.22 -1.64 20.68
C GLN A 387 -2.65 -1.19 20.38
N SER A 388 -2.99 0.08 20.59
CA SER A 388 -4.35 0.57 20.33
C SER A 388 -4.72 0.46 18.86
N VAL A 389 -3.79 0.75 17.94
CA VAL A 389 -4.04 0.61 16.50
C VAL A 389 -4.12 -0.86 16.11
N LEU A 390 -3.32 -1.76 16.70
CA LEU A 390 -3.45 -3.22 16.49
C LEU A 390 -4.83 -3.73 16.93
N VAL A 391 -5.32 -3.30 18.10
CA VAL A 391 -6.67 -3.63 18.59
C VAL A 391 -7.74 -3.10 17.64
N TYR A 392 -7.63 -1.83 17.24
CA TYR A 392 -8.57 -1.24 16.30
C TYR A 392 -8.63 -2.00 14.96
N LEU A 393 -7.48 -2.36 14.39
CA LEU A 393 -7.40 -3.06 13.11
C LEU A 393 -7.89 -4.52 13.18
N SER A 394 -7.69 -5.19 14.31
CA SER A 394 -8.12 -6.58 14.50
C SER A 394 -9.63 -6.76 14.58
N TRP A 395 -10.40 -5.70 14.85
CA TRP A 395 -11.87 -5.68 14.77
C TRP A 395 -12.42 -4.58 13.86
N TYR A 396 -11.66 -4.23 12.81
CA TYR A 396 -12.01 -3.14 11.89
C TYR A 396 -13.38 -3.32 11.19
N HIS A 397 -13.87 -4.55 11.04
CA HIS A 397 -15.17 -4.82 10.42
C HIS A 397 -16.35 -4.19 11.16
N PHE A 398 -16.25 -3.99 12.48
CA PHE A 398 -17.33 -3.35 13.25
C PHE A 398 -17.42 -1.84 13.04
N VAL A 399 -16.31 -1.21 12.67
CA VAL A 399 -16.19 0.24 12.46
C VAL A 399 -15.93 0.58 10.99
N PHE A 400 -16.14 -0.40 10.10
CA PHE A 400 -15.92 -0.23 8.68
C PHE A 400 -16.91 0.80 8.12
N SER A 401 -16.38 1.80 7.42
CA SER A 401 -17.16 2.75 6.64
C SER A 401 -16.50 2.92 5.27
N HIS A 402 -17.25 2.70 4.20
CA HIS A 402 -16.75 2.87 2.83
C HIS A 402 -16.30 4.31 2.54
N LYS A 403 -16.94 5.31 3.20
CA LYS A 403 -16.60 6.73 3.05
C LYS A 403 -15.26 7.09 3.68
N THR A 404 -14.87 6.38 4.74
CA THR A 404 -13.65 6.68 5.53
C THR A 404 -12.68 5.51 5.60
N GLN A 405 -12.78 4.61 4.60
CA GLN A 405 -12.00 3.37 4.53
C GLN A 405 -10.51 3.68 4.32
N GLN A 406 -9.69 3.33 5.30
CA GLN A 406 -8.26 3.65 5.32
C GLN A 406 -7.41 2.47 5.81
N ILE A 407 -7.92 1.25 5.67
CA ILE A 407 -7.34 0.08 6.33
C ILE A 407 -5.86 -0.12 6.00
N PHE A 408 -5.48 -0.04 4.71
CA PHE A 408 -4.08 -0.21 4.29
C PHE A 408 -3.18 0.92 4.82
N PHE A 409 -3.68 2.15 4.87
CA PHE A 409 -2.94 3.28 5.42
C PHE A 409 -2.69 3.08 6.93
N LEU A 410 -3.72 2.67 7.68
CA LEU A 410 -3.62 2.42 9.12
C LEU A 410 -2.68 1.25 9.46
N HIS A 411 -2.62 0.21 8.62
CA HIS A 411 -1.64 -0.87 8.76
C HIS A 411 -0.19 -0.39 8.58
N ASN A 412 0.04 0.47 7.58
CA ASN A 412 1.36 1.08 7.39
C ASN A 412 1.69 2.09 8.51
N LEU A 413 0.69 2.80 9.03
CA LEU A 413 0.85 3.69 10.19
C LEU A 413 1.32 2.91 11.42
N VAL A 414 0.65 1.81 11.79
CA VAL A 414 1.06 1.01 12.96
C VAL A 414 2.43 0.36 12.78
N THR A 415 2.74 -0.07 11.55
CA THR A 415 4.08 -0.56 11.21
C THR A 415 5.13 0.54 11.39
N GLY A 416 4.88 1.73 10.86
CA GLY A 416 5.75 2.90 11.03
C GLY A 416 5.95 3.27 12.50
N LEU A 417 4.87 3.32 13.29
CA LEU A 417 4.94 3.60 14.72
C LEU A 417 5.77 2.55 15.48
N ALA A 418 5.59 1.27 15.16
CA ALA A 418 6.35 0.18 15.76
C ALA A 418 7.85 0.28 15.44
N LEU A 419 8.20 0.68 14.22
CA LEU A 419 9.59 0.92 13.81
C LEU A 419 10.17 2.16 14.50
N ASP A 420 9.41 3.24 14.57
CA ASP A 420 9.79 4.51 15.20
C ASP A 420 10.14 4.38 16.70
N ILE A 421 9.42 3.52 17.42
CA ILE A 421 9.71 3.24 18.84
C ILE A 421 10.78 2.15 19.04
N GLY A 422 11.30 1.59 17.94
CA GLY A 422 12.37 0.61 17.95
C GLY A 422 11.94 -0.82 18.32
N LEU A 423 10.68 -1.22 18.06
CA LEU A 423 10.23 -2.60 18.38
C LEU A 423 10.94 -3.69 17.55
N HIS A 424 11.53 -3.32 16.42
CA HIS A 424 12.25 -4.24 15.53
C HIS A 424 13.66 -4.60 16.00
N GLN A 425 14.15 -3.96 17.07
CA GLN A 425 15.50 -4.16 17.59
C GLN A 425 15.44 -4.80 18.98
N ASP A 426 16.40 -5.67 19.30
CA ASP A 426 16.69 -6.10 20.68
C ASP A 426 17.24 -4.93 21.49
N PHE A 427 16.41 -3.91 21.76
CA PHE A 427 16.69 -2.72 22.58
C PHE A 427 18.16 -2.25 22.55
N GLN A 428 18.68 -1.94 21.35
CA GLN A 428 19.95 -1.24 21.18
C GLN A 428 19.61 0.18 20.76
N PRO A 429 19.89 1.21 21.57
CA PRO A 429 19.61 2.58 21.14
C PRO A 429 20.42 2.87 19.88
N ILE A 430 19.73 3.27 18.80
CA ILE A 430 20.38 3.90 17.63
C ILE A 430 21.05 5.17 18.16
N GLY A 431 22.35 5.10 18.39
CA GLY A 431 23.16 6.21 18.86
C GLY A 431 24.54 6.10 18.27
N PHE A 432 25.01 7.18 17.66
CA PHE A 432 26.44 7.40 17.49
C PHE A 432 27.12 7.12 18.84
N PRO A 433 28.19 6.32 18.88
CA PRO A 433 28.87 5.99 20.13
C PRO A 433 29.42 7.28 20.74
N MET A 434 28.65 7.88 21.65
CA MET A 434 29.08 8.97 22.50
C MET A 434 29.78 8.33 23.71
N PRO A 435 31.09 8.54 23.91
CA PRO A 435 31.91 7.76 24.84
C PRO A 435 31.51 7.86 26.34
N GLN A 436 30.45 8.58 26.69
CA GLN A 436 30.10 8.89 28.09
C GLN A 436 28.61 8.70 28.43
N ARG A 437 27.78 8.14 27.55
CA ARG A 437 26.35 7.90 27.89
C ARG A 437 26.14 6.45 28.32
N PRO A 438 25.69 6.19 29.57
CA PRO A 438 25.37 4.83 30.01
C PRO A 438 24.34 4.18 29.09
N LYS A 439 24.59 2.93 28.67
CA LYS A 439 23.61 2.15 27.92
C LYS A 439 22.34 2.05 28.77
N ALA A 440 21.20 2.42 28.19
CA ALA A 440 19.93 2.35 28.90
C ALA A 440 19.69 0.91 29.39
N PRO A 441 19.22 0.71 30.63
CA PRO A 441 18.86 -0.63 31.09
C PRO A 441 17.76 -1.18 30.17
N PRO A 442 17.81 -2.49 29.83
CA PRO A 442 16.75 -3.12 29.05
C PRO A 442 15.41 -3.01 29.78
N PRO A 443 14.29 -3.03 29.04
CA PRO A 443 12.97 -3.04 29.65
C PRO A 443 12.80 -4.29 30.55
N PRO A 444 11.94 -4.23 31.58
CA PRO A 444 11.60 -5.39 32.38
C PRO A 444 11.14 -6.57 31.50
N PRO A 445 11.39 -7.83 31.90
CA PRO A 445 11.07 -9.00 31.06
C PRO A 445 9.61 -9.07 30.59
N GLY A 446 8.65 -8.64 31.42
CA GLY A 446 7.23 -8.58 31.04
C GLY A 446 6.95 -7.53 29.95
N GLU A 447 7.54 -6.34 30.07
CA GLU A 447 7.41 -5.30 29.04
C GLU A 447 8.09 -5.72 27.73
N LEU A 448 9.22 -6.45 27.80
CA LEU A 448 9.89 -6.98 26.63
C LEU A 448 9.00 -7.99 25.87
N ARG A 449 8.35 -8.92 26.58
CA ARG A 449 7.41 -9.86 25.96
C ARG A 449 6.22 -9.15 25.34
N GLU A 450 5.68 -8.13 26.01
CA GLU A 450 4.60 -7.30 25.48
C GLU A 450 5.00 -6.61 24.16
N ARG A 451 6.23 -6.09 24.09
CA ARG A 451 6.80 -5.51 22.86
C ARG A 451 6.95 -6.54 21.74
N HIS A 452 7.44 -7.74 22.05
CA HIS A 452 7.54 -8.83 21.07
C HIS A 452 6.17 -9.21 20.51
N ARG A 453 5.16 -9.39 21.37
CA ARG A 453 3.77 -9.69 20.92
C ARG A 453 3.25 -8.60 19.99
N ALA A 454 3.41 -7.33 20.37
CA ALA A 454 2.94 -6.21 19.54
C ALA A 454 3.63 -6.18 18.17
N PHE A 455 4.95 -6.36 18.11
CA PHE A 455 5.68 -6.34 16.83
C PHE A 455 5.33 -7.53 15.94
N LEU A 456 5.17 -8.73 16.51
CA LEU A 456 4.68 -9.90 15.79
C LEU A 456 3.25 -9.67 15.25
N GLY A 457 2.41 -8.95 16.01
CA GLY A 457 1.09 -8.52 15.57
C GLY A 457 1.14 -7.57 14.38
N CYS A 458 2.08 -6.62 14.36
CA CYS A 458 2.32 -5.76 13.20
C CYS A 458 2.68 -6.58 11.96
N TYR A 459 3.60 -7.54 12.07
CA TYR A 459 3.97 -8.42 10.95
C TYR A 459 2.77 -9.26 10.48
N TYR A 460 2.04 -9.87 11.41
CA TYR A 460 0.88 -10.71 11.10
C TYR A 460 -0.20 -9.94 10.31
N LEU A 461 -0.55 -8.73 10.76
CA LEU A 461 -1.54 -7.90 10.07
C LEU A 461 -1.01 -7.32 8.74
N SER A 462 0.25 -6.89 8.68
CA SER A 462 0.85 -6.34 7.46
C SER A 462 0.96 -7.37 6.34
N SER A 463 1.38 -8.60 6.64
CA SER A 463 1.37 -9.69 5.66
C SER A 463 -0.06 -10.04 5.23
N MET A 464 -1.00 -10.16 6.17
CA MET A 464 -2.39 -10.47 5.87
C MET A 464 -3.05 -9.43 4.94
N VAL A 465 -2.92 -8.13 5.23
CA VAL A 465 -3.57 -7.06 4.44
C VAL A 465 -2.93 -6.93 3.06
N ALA A 466 -1.63 -7.19 2.94
CA ALA A 466 -0.91 -7.21 1.68
C ALA A 466 -1.48 -8.28 0.74
N THR A 467 -1.65 -9.52 1.23
CA THR A 467 -2.29 -10.58 0.46
C THR A 467 -3.74 -10.26 0.12
N GLY A 468 -4.53 -9.81 1.11
CA GLY A 468 -5.97 -9.57 0.94
C GLY A 468 -6.31 -8.44 -0.03
N LEU A 469 -5.45 -7.41 -0.13
CA LEU A 469 -5.65 -6.26 -1.02
C LEU A 469 -4.75 -6.27 -2.26
N GLN A 470 -3.96 -7.34 -2.47
CA GLN A 470 -2.93 -7.42 -3.51
C GLN A 470 -1.98 -6.22 -3.52
N LYS A 471 -1.47 -5.87 -2.34
CA LYS A 471 -0.49 -4.78 -2.16
C LYS A 471 0.83 -5.34 -1.65
N PRO A 472 1.96 -4.64 -1.87
CA PRO A 472 3.24 -5.07 -1.33
C PRO A 472 3.22 -5.14 0.20
N ASN A 473 3.78 -6.20 0.78
CA ASN A 473 4.05 -6.28 2.22
C ASN A 473 5.36 -5.54 2.53
N LEU A 474 5.27 -4.42 3.27
CA LEU A 474 6.43 -3.60 3.65
C LEU A 474 7.15 -4.08 4.91
N LEU A 475 6.54 -4.96 5.72
CA LEU A 475 7.16 -5.58 6.88
C LEU A 475 7.36 -7.07 6.59
N LYS A 476 8.52 -7.40 5.99
CA LYS A 476 8.88 -8.78 5.71
C LYS A 476 9.35 -9.50 6.97
N HIS A 477 9.14 -10.81 6.98
CA HIS A 477 9.59 -11.68 8.05
C HIS A 477 11.13 -11.65 8.20
N ASN A 478 11.63 -11.71 9.45
CA ASN A 478 13.06 -11.84 9.74
C ASN A 478 13.32 -12.94 10.79
N SER A 479 14.56 -13.43 10.90
CA SER A 479 14.89 -14.54 11.81
C SER A 479 14.55 -14.25 13.28
N ILE A 480 14.70 -12.99 13.70
CA ILE A 480 14.45 -12.53 15.06
C ILE A 480 12.96 -12.69 15.43
N MET A 481 12.02 -12.44 14.51
CA MET A 481 10.58 -12.66 14.74
C MET A 481 10.29 -14.12 15.12
N SER A 482 10.89 -15.10 14.42
CA SER A 482 10.78 -16.52 14.75
C SER A 482 11.37 -16.85 16.12
N GLU A 483 12.50 -16.23 16.49
CA GLU A 483 13.13 -16.43 17.80
C GLU A 483 12.25 -15.86 18.93
N TRP A 484 11.68 -14.68 18.72
CA TRP A 484 10.76 -14.07 19.68
C TRP A 484 9.47 -14.87 19.82
N ALA A 485 8.90 -15.37 18.73
CA ALA A 485 7.72 -16.24 18.76
C ALA A 485 7.98 -17.52 19.57
N LYS A 486 9.13 -18.17 19.36
CA LYS A 486 9.56 -19.35 20.14
C LYS A 486 9.81 -19.00 21.61
N SER A 487 10.44 -17.86 21.88
CA SER A 487 10.69 -17.38 23.25
C SER A 487 9.38 -17.13 24.00
N LEU A 488 8.37 -16.53 23.35
CA LEU A 488 7.04 -16.36 23.93
C LEU A 488 6.40 -17.71 24.28
N LYS A 489 6.45 -18.69 23.36
CA LYS A 489 5.97 -20.06 23.62
C LYS A 489 6.67 -20.72 24.82
N GLN A 490 7.98 -20.52 24.99
CA GLN A 490 8.75 -21.09 26.09
C GLN A 490 8.43 -20.45 27.44
N ASN A 491 8.28 -19.12 27.47
CA ASN A 491 7.97 -18.38 28.69
C ASN A 491 6.51 -18.58 29.14
N ARG A 492 5.59 -18.74 28.16
CA ARG A 492 4.16 -19.02 28.36
C ARG A 492 3.53 -18.17 29.47
N GLU A 493 3.62 -16.85 29.31
CA GLU A 493 2.98 -15.91 30.24
C GLU A 493 1.47 -15.90 30.06
N TYR A 494 1.00 -16.09 28.82
CA TYR A 494 -0.40 -16.38 28.51
C TYR A 494 -0.51 -17.73 27.79
N GLU A 495 -1.62 -18.44 27.94
CA GLU A 495 -1.87 -19.68 27.20
C GLU A 495 -1.83 -19.46 25.67
N THR A 496 -2.24 -18.27 25.23
CA THR A 496 -2.24 -17.86 23.83
C THR A 496 -0.84 -17.61 23.25
N ASP A 497 0.21 -17.56 24.07
CA ASP A 497 1.59 -17.41 23.58
C ASP A 497 2.02 -18.57 22.68
N GLU A 498 1.50 -19.77 22.94
CA GLU A 498 1.71 -20.92 22.04
C GLU A 498 1.01 -20.74 20.69
N THR A 499 -0.17 -20.11 20.69
CA THR A 499 -0.92 -19.80 19.47
C THR A 499 -0.19 -18.77 18.61
N ILE A 500 0.45 -17.77 19.21
CA ILE A 500 1.25 -16.77 18.48
C ILE A 500 2.33 -17.45 17.63
N ASN A 501 3.08 -18.40 18.22
CA ASN A 501 4.14 -19.09 17.49
C ASN A 501 3.62 -19.81 16.24
N LEU A 502 2.46 -20.47 16.36
CA LEU A 502 1.82 -21.18 15.25
C LEU A 502 1.25 -20.22 14.20
N LEU A 503 0.65 -19.11 14.61
CA LEU A 503 0.13 -18.09 13.68
C LEU A 503 1.26 -17.43 12.87
N ILE A 504 2.39 -17.13 13.51
CA ILE A 504 3.55 -16.54 12.84
C ILE A 504 4.21 -17.53 11.88
N SER A 505 4.40 -18.79 12.28
CA SER A 505 4.98 -19.80 11.39
C SER A 505 4.08 -20.09 10.19
N LEU A 506 2.75 -20.14 10.38
CA LEU A 506 1.81 -20.29 9.26
C LEU A 506 1.82 -19.06 8.35
N ARG A 507 1.92 -17.85 8.91
CA ARG A 507 2.00 -16.62 8.12
C ARG A 507 3.26 -16.57 7.25
N GLN A 508 4.39 -17.11 7.74
CA GLN A 508 5.59 -17.27 6.92
C GLN A 508 5.38 -18.25 5.77
N ILE A 509 4.62 -19.33 5.98
CA ILE A 509 4.26 -20.26 4.91
C ILE A 509 3.35 -19.55 3.89
N ASP A 510 2.36 -18.78 4.33
CA ASP A 510 1.51 -17.95 3.46
C ASP A 510 2.37 -16.96 2.63
N ASP A 511 3.33 -16.27 3.25
CA ASP A 511 4.26 -15.38 2.54
C ASP A 511 5.08 -16.13 1.47
N GLN A 512 5.54 -17.36 1.76
CA GLN A 512 6.23 -18.21 0.77
C GLN A 512 5.31 -18.59 -0.40
N VAL A 513 4.03 -18.89 -0.14
CA VAL A 513 3.04 -19.14 -1.19
C VAL A 513 2.90 -17.91 -2.08
N GLN A 514 2.76 -16.73 -1.48
CA GLN A 514 2.63 -15.48 -2.23
C GLN A 514 3.88 -15.17 -3.06
N ASP A 515 5.06 -15.22 -2.44
CA ASP A 515 6.32 -14.87 -3.10
C ASP A 515 6.67 -15.87 -4.23
N ALA A 516 6.40 -17.17 -4.04
CA ALA A 516 6.72 -18.22 -5.02
C ALA A 516 5.70 -18.34 -6.17
N LEU A 517 4.41 -18.16 -5.88
CA LEU A 517 3.35 -18.45 -6.86
C LEU A 517 2.65 -17.20 -7.36
N TYR A 518 2.53 -16.13 -6.59
CA TYR A 518 1.65 -14.99 -6.90
C TYR A 518 2.39 -13.67 -7.17
N THR A 519 3.72 -13.69 -7.28
CA THR A 519 4.52 -12.60 -7.85
C THR A 519 4.26 -12.46 -9.35
N ALA A 520 4.59 -11.30 -9.95
CA ALA A 520 4.37 -11.05 -11.39
C ALA A 520 4.92 -12.20 -12.25
N ASP A 521 6.18 -12.57 -12.03
CA ASP A 521 6.86 -13.68 -12.72
C ASP A 521 6.23 -15.05 -12.40
N GLY A 522 5.84 -15.27 -11.14
CA GLY A 522 5.28 -16.55 -10.67
C GLY A 522 3.83 -16.78 -11.14
N SER A 523 3.06 -15.71 -11.35
CA SER A 523 1.64 -15.76 -11.70
C SER A 523 1.38 -16.20 -13.14
N GLN A 524 2.35 -15.94 -14.02
CA GLN A 524 2.30 -16.31 -15.44
C GLN A 524 2.77 -17.75 -15.70
N LEU A 525 3.40 -18.40 -14.72
CA LEU A 525 3.86 -19.78 -14.87
C LEU A 525 2.67 -20.75 -14.86
N PRO A 526 2.55 -21.63 -15.87
CA PRO A 526 1.55 -22.68 -15.85
C PRO A 526 1.85 -23.68 -14.73
N ILE A 527 0.82 -24.35 -14.21
CA ILE A 527 1.01 -25.39 -13.17
C ILE A 527 1.87 -26.56 -13.67
N SER A 528 2.01 -26.75 -14.98
CA SER A 528 2.91 -27.74 -15.56
C SER A 528 4.39 -27.41 -15.39
N ASP A 529 4.74 -26.19 -14.99
CA ASP A 529 6.12 -25.80 -14.74
C ASP A 529 6.71 -26.61 -13.56
N GLY A 530 7.89 -27.18 -13.79
CA GLY A 530 8.55 -28.04 -12.81
C GLY A 530 8.88 -27.29 -11.51
N ARG A 531 9.18 -25.98 -11.56
CA ARG A 531 9.46 -25.18 -10.36
C ARG A 531 8.19 -24.93 -9.58
N ALA A 532 7.09 -24.58 -10.25
CA ALA A 532 5.79 -24.41 -9.61
C ALA A 532 5.35 -25.69 -8.88
N LEU A 533 5.47 -26.86 -9.52
CA LEU A 533 5.15 -28.15 -8.88
C LEU A 533 6.06 -28.48 -7.70
N MET A 534 7.37 -28.17 -7.80
CA MET A 534 8.30 -28.35 -6.68
C MET A 534 7.94 -27.45 -5.50
N HIS A 535 7.63 -26.17 -5.74
CA HIS A 535 7.19 -25.24 -4.70
C HIS A 535 5.89 -25.71 -4.04
N VAL A 536 4.90 -26.13 -4.84
CA VAL A 536 3.64 -26.66 -4.30
C VAL A 536 3.89 -27.84 -3.37
N ARG A 537 4.66 -28.85 -3.82
CA ARG A 537 4.96 -30.05 -3.01
C ARG A 537 5.76 -29.71 -1.75
N PHE A 538 6.77 -28.84 -1.87
CA PHE A 538 7.60 -28.43 -0.74
C PHE A 538 6.80 -27.69 0.33
N ILE A 539 5.96 -26.74 -0.10
CA ILE A 539 5.13 -25.97 0.81
C ILE A 539 4.01 -26.83 1.41
N ASP A 540 3.40 -27.75 0.64
CA ASP A 540 2.39 -28.68 1.15
C ASP A 540 2.95 -29.57 2.26
N ALA A 541 4.20 -30.05 2.11
CA ALA A 541 4.90 -30.80 3.15
C ALA A 541 5.19 -29.96 4.42
N GLN A 542 5.47 -28.66 4.26
CA GLN A 542 5.59 -27.73 5.39
C GLN A 542 4.25 -27.54 6.10
N LEU A 543 3.16 -27.39 5.36
CA LEU A 543 1.80 -27.29 5.92
C LEU A 543 1.41 -28.56 6.70
N ASP A 544 1.69 -29.75 6.16
CA ASP A 544 1.41 -31.02 6.85
C ASP A 544 2.27 -31.20 8.11
N THR A 545 3.49 -30.65 8.13
CA THR A 545 4.33 -30.63 9.33
C THR A 545 3.78 -29.66 10.36
N TRP A 546 3.45 -28.44 9.94
CA TRP A 546 2.81 -27.43 10.78
C TRP A 546 1.51 -27.94 11.40
N LYS A 547 0.70 -28.69 10.64
CA LYS A 547 -0.57 -29.25 11.11
C LYS A 547 -0.38 -30.21 12.28
N ARG A 548 0.66 -31.06 12.23
CA ARG A 548 1.02 -31.99 13.31
C ARG A 548 1.49 -31.28 14.58
N GLU A 549 2.08 -30.09 14.46
CA GLU A 549 2.51 -29.27 15.60
C GLU A 549 1.34 -28.59 16.32
N CYS A 550 0.16 -28.52 15.70
CA CYS A 550 -1.02 -27.85 16.27
C CYS A 550 -1.84 -28.75 17.20
N ASP A 551 -1.55 -30.04 17.28
CA ASP A 551 -2.35 -30.99 18.06
C ASP A 551 -2.32 -30.64 19.56
N GLY A 552 -3.51 -30.46 20.14
CA GLY A 552 -3.68 -30.19 21.58
C GLY A 552 -3.66 -28.72 22.00
N VAL A 553 -3.65 -27.79 21.05
CA VAL A 553 -3.68 -26.34 21.33
C VAL A 553 -5.13 -25.86 21.52
N ALA A 554 -5.37 -25.02 22.53
CA ALA A 554 -6.72 -24.52 22.87
C ALA A 554 -7.43 -23.81 21.69
N SER A 555 -6.67 -23.11 20.84
CA SER A 555 -7.17 -22.33 19.71
C SER A 555 -7.39 -23.14 18.42
N GLN A 556 -7.76 -24.42 18.53
CA GLN A 556 -7.85 -25.37 17.41
C GLN A 556 -8.70 -24.83 16.24
N ARG A 557 -9.88 -24.26 16.51
CA ARG A 557 -10.79 -23.77 15.46
C ARG A 557 -10.21 -22.59 14.67
N LEU A 558 -9.50 -21.67 15.34
CA LEU A 558 -8.83 -20.54 14.70
C LEU A 558 -7.68 -21.02 13.80
N LEU A 559 -6.87 -21.95 14.32
CA LEU A 559 -5.76 -22.55 13.59
C LEU A 559 -6.26 -23.33 12.37
N GLU A 560 -7.40 -24.02 12.49
CA GLU A 560 -8.03 -24.73 11.38
C GLU A 560 -8.53 -23.79 10.28
N LEU A 561 -9.15 -22.64 10.63
CA LEU A 561 -9.52 -21.61 9.65
C LEU A 561 -8.28 -21.11 8.88
N SER A 562 -7.24 -20.73 9.62
CA SER A 562 -6.01 -20.22 9.00
C SER A 562 -5.33 -21.27 8.11
N PHE A 563 -5.24 -22.50 8.58
CA PHE A 563 -4.63 -23.63 7.85
C PHE A 563 -5.41 -23.98 6.58
N SER A 564 -6.73 -24.10 6.70
CA SER A 564 -7.60 -24.41 5.57
C SER A 564 -7.50 -23.35 4.48
N TYR A 565 -7.42 -22.08 4.87
CA TYR A 565 -7.17 -20.98 3.93
C TYR A 565 -5.79 -21.11 3.24
N ALA A 566 -4.71 -21.29 4.01
CA ALA A 566 -3.36 -21.44 3.46
C ALA A 566 -3.25 -22.60 2.47
N LYS A 567 -3.82 -23.77 2.83
CA LYS A 567 -3.85 -24.95 1.97
C LYS A 567 -4.69 -24.73 0.70
N MET A 568 -5.82 -24.04 0.81
CA MET A 568 -6.63 -23.67 -0.36
C MET A 568 -5.85 -22.76 -1.31
N GLN A 569 -5.19 -21.72 -0.78
CA GLN A 569 -4.41 -20.75 -1.56
C GLN A 569 -3.18 -21.37 -2.24
N LEU A 570 -2.54 -22.33 -1.58
CA LEU A 570 -1.43 -23.09 -2.16
C LEU A 570 -1.89 -23.86 -3.42
N HIS A 571 -3.01 -24.56 -3.30
CA HIS A 571 -3.51 -25.44 -4.37
C HIS A 571 -4.38 -24.73 -5.41
N SER A 572 -4.84 -23.50 -5.16
CA SER A 572 -5.64 -22.72 -6.12
C SER A 572 -4.84 -22.28 -7.34
N VAL A 573 -3.51 -22.43 -7.34
CA VAL A 573 -2.66 -22.35 -8.54
C VAL A 573 -3.12 -23.28 -9.67
N ALA A 574 -3.81 -24.38 -9.34
CA ALA A 574 -4.37 -25.31 -10.32
C ALA A 574 -5.54 -24.74 -11.14
N LEU A 575 -6.13 -23.62 -10.72
CA LEU A 575 -7.19 -22.89 -11.44
C LEU A 575 -6.65 -21.99 -12.57
N ARG A 576 -5.34 -21.94 -12.78
CA ARG A 576 -4.73 -21.21 -13.90
C ARG A 576 -4.98 -21.95 -15.21
N SER A 577 -5.17 -21.19 -16.29
CA SER A 577 -5.30 -21.77 -17.63
C SER A 577 -4.08 -22.62 -17.95
N SER A 578 -4.33 -23.79 -18.51
CA SER A 578 -3.32 -24.77 -18.86
C SER A 578 -3.30 -24.97 -20.37
N PRO A 579 -2.13 -25.23 -20.99
CA PRO A 579 -2.07 -25.54 -22.41
C PRO A 579 -2.92 -26.78 -22.77
N SER A 580 -3.47 -26.77 -23.98
CA SER A 580 -4.49 -27.74 -24.47
C SER A 580 -4.04 -29.21 -24.40
N GLU A 581 -2.73 -29.49 -24.41
CA GLU A 581 -2.17 -30.84 -24.32
C GLU A 581 -1.22 -31.00 -23.12
N LEU A 582 -1.76 -31.44 -21.98
CA LEU A 582 -0.95 -31.82 -20.81
C LEU A 582 -0.62 -33.31 -20.82
N PRO A 583 0.61 -33.72 -20.43
CA PRO A 583 0.91 -35.11 -20.14
C PRO A 583 -0.03 -35.68 -19.06
N ALA A 584 -0.35 -36.97 -19.14
CA ALA A 584 -1.31 -37.61 -18.22
C ALA A 584 -0.90 -37.48 -16.74
N SER A 585 0.39 -37.55 -16.43
CA SER A 585 0.92 -37.37 -15.07
C SER A 585 0.68 -35.96 -14.53
N VAL A 586 0.81 -34.93 -15.37
CA VAL A 586 0.60 -33.52 -15.00
C VAL A 586 -0.88 -33.24 -14.80
N ARG A 587 -1.74 -33.81 -15.66
CA ARG A 587 -3.20 -33.73 -15.52
C ARG A 587 -3.68 -34.33 -14.20
N SER A 588 -3.18 -35.51 -13.83
CA SER A 588 -3.51 -36.13 -12.53
C SER A 588 -3.06 -35.27 -11.35
N SER A 589 -1.87 -34.66 -11.41
CA SER A 589 -1.44 -33.74 -10.36
C SER A 589 -2.30 -32.48 -10.27
N GLN A 590 -2.73 -31.92 -11.41
CA GLN A 590 -3.62 -30.76 -11.43
C GLN A 590 -4.98 -31.09 -10.82
N ILE A 591 -5.58 -32.23 -11.15
CA ILE A 591 -6.84 -32.70 -10.55
C ILE A 591 -6.68 -32.88 -9.03
N ASN A 592 -5.59 -33.48 -8.57
CA ASN A 592 -5.31 -33.64 -7.14
C ASN A 592 -5.19 -32.29 -6.42
N SER A 593 -4.58 -31.29 -7.04
CA SER A 593 -4.52 -29.93 -6.51
C SER A 593 -5.88 -29.24 -6.52
N LEU A 594 -6.68 -29.35 -7.59
CA LEU A 594 -8.06 -28.83 -7.60
C LEU A 594 -8.90 -29.44 -6.47
N LEU A 595 -8.81 -30.76 -6.27
CA LEU A 595 -9.47 -31.46 -5.18
C LEU A 595 -8.98 -30.98 -3.82
N SER A 596 -7.66 -30.84 -3.64
CA SER A 596 -7.07 -30.35 -2.39
C SER A 596 -7.53 -28.91 -2.07
N SER A 597 -7.63 -28.05 -3.09
CA SER A 597 -8.17 -26.69 -2.95
C SER A 597 -9.65 -26.72 -2.57
N LEU A 598 -10.46 -27.55 -3.23
CA LEU A 598 -11.88 -27.73 -2.92
C LEU A 598 -12.10 -28.22 -1.48
N GLU A 599 -11.37 -29.24 -1.06
CA GLU A 599 -11.48 -29.81 0.29
C GLU A 599 -11.03 -28.82 1.36
N ALA A 600 -9.96 -28.08 1.11
CA ALA A 600 -9.49 -27.04 2.02
C ALA A 600 -10.51 -25.89 2.14
N GLY A 601 -11.08 -25.43 1.03
CA GLY A 601 -12.16 -24.43 1.04
C GLY A 601 -13.41 -24.93 1.77
N LYS A 602 -13.80 -26.19 1.59
CA LYS A 602 -14.88 -26.82 2.37
C LYS A 602 -14.55 -26.87 3.86
N ARG A 603 -13.35 -27.32 4.24
CA ARG A 603 -12.92 -27.38 5.66
C ARG A 603 -12.96 -26.00 6.30
N PHE A 604 -12.57 -24.94 5.58
CA PHE A 604 -12.71 -23.57 6.07
C PHE A 604 -14.17 -23.21 6.37
N LEU A 605 -15.08 -23.46 5.42
CA LEU A 605 -16.50 -23.16 5.56
C LEU A 605 -17.16 -23.98 6.69
N ASP A 606 -16.88 -25.28 6.76
CA ASP A 606 -17.35 -26.17 7.82
C ASP A 606 -16.85 -25.68 9.19
N THR A 607 -15.57 -25.29 9.28
CA THR A 607 -14.98 -24.78 10.52
C THR A 607 -15.61 -23.46 10.94
N LEU A 608 -15.85 -22.54 10.00
CA LEU A 608 -16.55 -21.28 10.28
C LEU A 608 -17.95 -21.54 10.82
N LEU A 609 -18.70 -22.46 10.19
CA LEU A 609 -20.03 -22.86 10.65
C LEU A 609 -20.01 -23.70 11.93
N SER A 610 -18.87 -24.26 12.35
CA SER A 610 -18.74 -24.95 13.63
C SER A 610 -18.74 -23.99 14.83
N PHE A 611 -18.42 -22.70 14.62
CA PHE A 611 -18.60 -21.70 15.67
C PHE A 611 -20.09 -21.47 15.94
N PRO A 612 -20.54 -21.40 17.21
CA PRO A 612 -21.84 -20.83 17.53
C PRO A 612 -21.97 -19.43 16.93
N ALA A 613 -23.14 -19.09 16.38
CA ALA A 613 -23.35 -17.77 15.79
C ALA A 613 -23.06 -16.65 16.79
N GLN A 614 -23.36 -16.86 18.07
CA GLN A 614 -23.10 -15.91 19.15
C GLN A 614 -21.62 -15.64 19.36
N GLU A 615 -20.71 -16.55 18.98
CA GLU A 615 -19.26 -16.39 19.11
C GLU A 615 -18.61 -15.67 17.91
N TYR A 616 -19.38 -15.32 16.87
CA TYR A 616 -18.81 -14.71 15.65
C TYR A 616 -18.13 -13.37 15.91
N HIS A 617 -18.55 -12.63 16.93
CA HIS A 617 -17.92 -11.38 17.34
C HIS A 617 -16.50 -11.57 17.93
N LEU A 618 -16.18 -12.78 18.38
CA LEU A 618 -14.84 -13.12 18.87
C LEU A 618 -13.86 -13.29 17.71
N ILE A 619 -14.33 -13.62 16.50
CA ILE A 619 -13.47 -13.86 15.34
C ILE A 619 -12.89 -12.53 14.86
N SER A 620 -11.57 -12.45 14.78
CA SER A 620 -10.87 -11.27 14.32
C SER A 620 -11.16 -10.96 12.84
N PHE A 621 -11.01 -9.70 12.47
CA PHE A 621 -11.11 -9.23 11.09
C PHE A 621 -10.22 -10.02 10.12
N SER A 622 -9.06 -10.50 10.59
CA SER A 622 -8.13 -11.26 9.77
C SER A 622 -8.71 -12.54 9.19
N GLU A 623 -9.61 -13.19 9.92
CA GLU A 623 -10.28 -14.39 9.44
C GLU A 623 -11.49 -14.04 8.57
N TRP A 624 -12.25 -13.00 8.94
CA TRP A 624 -13.37 -12.52 8.12
C TRP A 624 -12.93 -12.06 6.73
N MET A 625 -11.76 -11.42 6.62
CA MET A 625 -11.22 -10.94 5.35
C MET A 625 -10.90 -12.09 4.35
N ARG A 626 -10.71 -13.32 4.84
CA ARG A 626 -10.43 -14.51 4.01
C ARG A 626 -11.70 -15.10 3.37
N LEU A 627 -12.86 -14.91 4.00
CA LEU A 627 -14.12 -15.55 3.59
C LEU A 627 -14.50 -15.28 2.12
N PRO A 628 -14.42 -14.04 1.59
CA PRO A 628 -14.74 -13.78 0.18
C PRO A 628 -13.86 -14.58 -0.79
N ALA A 629 -12.55 -14.68 -0.52
CA ALA A 629 -11.62 -15.44 -1.35
C ALA A 629 -11.89 -16.95 -1.30
N VAL A 630 -12.32 -17.48 -0.14
CA VAL A 630 -12.73 -18.88 0.01
C VAL A 630 -13.99 -19.17 -0.80
N ILE A 631 -15.05 -18.35 -0.62
CA ILE A 631 -16.30 -18.51 -1.36
C ILE A 631 -16.03 -18.45 -2.87
N MET A 632 -15.19 -17.51 -3.30
CA MET A 632 -14.94 -17.31 -4.71
C MET A 632 -14.13 -18.46 -5.33
N THR A 633 -13.09 -18.95 -4.64
CA THR A 633 -12.30 -20.10 -5.08
C THR A 633 -13.16 -21.37 -5.18
N VAL A 634 -13.98 -21.64 -4.17
CA VAL A 634 -14.90 -22.79 -4.15
C VAL A 634 -15.96 -22.67 -5.26
N ALA A 635 -16.55 -21.49 -5.43
CA ALA A 635 -17.53 -21.26 -6.47
C ALA A 635 -16.93 -21.50 -7.87
N ARG A 636 -15.70 -21.02 -8.13
CA ARG A 636 -14.98 -21.29 -9.39
C ARG A 636 -14.84 -22.79 -9.64
N LEU A 637 -14.44 -23.56 -8.63
CA LEU A 637 -14.30 -25.02 -8.75
C LEU A 637 -15.63 -25.77 -9.01
N CYS A 638 -16.75 -25.15 -8.63
CA CYS A 638 -18.09 -25.73 -8.80
C CYS A 638 -18.79 -25.29 -10.09
N ILE A 639 -18.37 -24.20 -10.73
CA ILE A 639 -19.02 -23.67 -11.94
C ILE A 639 -18.47 -24.40 -13.18
N PRO A 640 -19.32 -24.98 -14.04
CA PRO A 640 -18.90 -25.57 -15.30
C PRO A 640 -18.13 -24.56 -16.18
N SER A 641 -16.99 -24.98 -16.71
CA SER A 641 -16.17 -24.19 -17.65
C SER A 641 -15.54 -25.12 -18.69
N GLU A 642 -15.17 -24.57 -19.84
CA GLU A 642 -14.45 -25.34 -20.88
C GLU A 642 -13.14 -25.93 -20.36
N GLN A 643 -12.43 -25.20 -19.50
CA GLN A 643 -11.22 -25.68 -18.84
C GLN A 643 -11.46 -26.89 -17.93
N HIS A 644 -12.58 -26.90 -17.19
CA HIS A 644 -12.93 -28.06 -16.38
C HIS A 644 -13.23 -29.28 -17.27
N ALA A 645 -13.89 -29.07 -18.40
CA ALA A 645 -14.17 -30.12 -19.36
C ALA A 645 -12.89 -30.70 -20.00
N THR A 646 -11.92 -29.86 -20.39
CA THR A 646 -10.65 -30.32 -20.99
C THR A 646 -9.77 -31.09 -20.01
N ILE A 647 -9.77 -30.71 -18.74
CA ILE A 647 -8.99 -31.38 -17.69
C ILE A 647 -9.68 -32.69 -17.23
N GLY A 648 -10.98 -32.83 -17.45
CA GLY A 648 -11.78 -33.94 -16.92
C GLY A 648 -12.19 -33.73 -15.45
N TRP A 649 -12.34 -32.48 -15.02
CA TRP A 649 -12.80 -32.12 -13.69
C TRP A 649 -14.33 -32.26 -13.58
N ASP A 650 -14.78 -33.09 -12.65
CA ASP A 650 -16.21 -33.29 -12.39
C ASP A 650 -16.77 -32.17 -11.49
N THR A 651 -17.33 -31.15 -12.13
CA THR A 651 -17.96 -30.02 -11.43
C THR A 651 -19.22 -30.42 -10.67
N GLN A 652 -19.92 -31.48 -11.08
CA GLN A 652 -21.11 -31.95 -10.37
C GLN A 652 -20.70 -32.63 -9.07
N ALA A 653 -19.69 -33.50 -9.10
CA ALA A 653 -19.12 -34.08 -7.88
C ALA A 653 -18.57 -32.99 -6.95
N ALA A 654 -17.97 -31.92 -7.48
CA ALA A 654 -17.51 -30.79 -6.68
C ALA A 654 -18.67 -30.04 -5.98
N GLN A 655 -19.77 -29.80 -6.70
CA GLN A 655 -21.00 -29.20 -6.16
C GLN A 655 -21.59 -30.06 -5.03
N ASP A 656 -21.74 -31.37 -5.27
CA ASP A 656 -22.28 -32.32 -4.29
C ASP A 656 -21.40 -32.43 -3.05
N ARG A 657 -20.08 -32.34 -3.24
CA ARG A 657 -19.09 -32.46 -2.15
C ARG A 657 -19.14 -31.28 -1.19
N VAL A 658 -19.29 -30.05 -1.68
CA VAL A 658 -19.20 -28.83 -0.85
C VAL A 658 -20.56 -28.29 -0.44
N ARG A 659 -21.56 -28.38 -1.33
CA ARG A 659 -22.89 -27.78 -1.11
C ARG A 659 -22.79 -26.30 -0.72
N LEU A 660 -22.07 -25.53 -1.53
CA LEU A 660 -21.84 -24.10 -1.30
C LEU A 660 -23.17 -23.32 -1.23
N ASP A 661 -24.20 -23.77 -1.93
CA ASP A 661 -25.58 -23.27 -1.84
C ASP A 661 -26.10 -23.28 -0.39
N LEU A 662 -26.05 -24.44 0.27
CA LEU A 662 -26.51 -24.59 1.66
C LEU A 662 -25.61 -23.87 2.66
N CYS A 663 -24.30 -23.84 2.37
CA CYS A 663 -23.34 -23.12 3.21
C CYS A 663 -23.64 -21.62 3.21
N LEU A 664 -23.81 -21.01 2.05
CA LEU A 664 -24.12 -19.58 1.93
C LEU A 664 -25.47 -19.26 2.56
N GLU A 665 -26.47 -20.12 2.39
CA GLU A 665 -27.77 -19.98 3.05
C GLU A 665 -27.63 -20.02 4.58
N SER A 666 -26.83 -20.96 5.12
CA SER A 666 -26.56 -21.07 6.55
C SER A 666 -25.83 -19.84 7.10
N ILE A 667 -24.86 -19.30 6.36
CA ILE A 667 -24.15 -18.06 6.72
C ILE A 667 -25.14 -16.90 6.74
N CYS A 668 -25.96 -16.73 5.68
CA CYS A 668 -26.98 -15.68 5.60
C CYS A 668 -27.95 -15.73 6.79
N TYR A 669 -28.45 -16.93 7.10
CA TYR A 669 -29.35 -17.14 8.23
C TYR A 669 -28.70 -16.72 9.54
N ARG A 670 -27.47 -17.16 9.82
CA ARG A 670 -26.75 -16.77 11.05
C ARG A 670 -26.53 -15.26 11.14
N MET A 671 -26.12 -14.61 10.05
CA MET A 671 -25.96 -13.15 10.05
C MET A 671 -27.29 -12.42 10.31
N SER A 672 -28.40 -12.92 9.76
CA SER A 672 -29.73 -12.37 10.01
C SER A 672 -30.17 -12.48 11.47
N THR A 673 -29.65 -13.46 12.22
CA THR A 673 -29.92 -13.59 13.67
C THR A 673 -29.04 -12.70 14.54
N LEU A 674 -27.91 -12.22 14.00
CA LEU A 674 -26.94 -11.40 14.73
C LEU A 674 -27.13 -9.90 14.49
N THR A 675 -27.71 -9.52 13.36
CA THR A 675 -27.93 -8.11 13.03
C THR A 675 -28.95 -7.45 13.96
N ALA A 676 -28.62 -6.25 14.41
CA ALA A 676 -29.50 -5.33 15.12
C ALA A 676 -30.26 -4.39 14.17
N PHE A 677 -30.00 -4.48 12.86
CA PHE A 677 -30.65 -3.66 11.84
C PHE A 677 -32.14 -3.96 11.74
N ASP A 678 -32.95 -2.92 11.88
CA ASP A 678 -34.40 -2.94 11.66
C ASP A 678 -34.77 -1.66 10.93
N LYS A 679 -35.28 -1.78 9.70
CA LYS A 679 -35.66 -0.64 8.84
C LYS A 679 -36.54 0.40 9.54
N THR A 680 -37.32 -0.01 10.54
CA THR A 680 -38.29 0.85 11.25
C THR A 680 -37.80 1.32 12.61
N LYS A 681 -37.06 0.47 13.34
CA LYS A 681 -36.65 0.75 14.74
C LYS A 681 -35.20 1.17 14.87
N ARG A 682 -34.32 0.64 14.03
CA ARG A 682 -32.87 0.83 14.05
C ARG A 682 -32.34 0.80 12.62
N PRO A 683 -32.46 1.91 11.87
CA PRO A 683 -32.05 1.98 10.47
C PRO A 683 -30.52 2.00 10.28
N GLU A 684 -29.75 2.01 11.38
CA GLU A 684 -28.30 1.90 11.37
C GLU A 684 -27.89 0.49 10.93
N THR A 685 -27.21 0.41 9.79
CA THR A 685 -26.71 -0.82 9.19
C THR A 685 -25.45 -1.29 9.91
N ASP A 686 -25.46 -2.53 10.38
CA ASP A 686 -24.29 -3.15 11.01
C ASP A 686 -23.55 -4.10 10.05
N PHE A 687 -22.39 -4.56 10.51
CA PHE A 687 -21.56 -5.52 9.77
C PHE A 687 -22.30 -6.80 9.39
N TRP A 688 -23.16 -7.31 10.28
CA TRP A 688 -23.88 -8.56 10.06
C TRP A 688 -24.90 -8.43 8.93
N TYR A 689 -25.64 -7.31 8.88
CA TYR A 689 -26.54 -7.01 7.77
C TYR A 689 -25.80 -6.89 6.43
N ALA A 690 -24.67 -6.17 6.42
CA ALA A 690 -23.85 -6.03 5.22
C ALA A 690 -23.34 -7.40 4.73
N MET A 691 -22.85 -8.23 5.66
CA MET A 691 -22.36 -9.58 5.35
C MET A 691 -23.49 -10.51 4.88
N GLN A 692 -24.68 -10.45 5.50
CA GLN A 692 -25.86 -11.20 5.05
C GLN A 692 -26.18 -10.89 3.60
N MET A 693 -26.26 -9.61 3.26
CA MET A 693 -26.61 -9.15 1.93
C MET A 693 -25.57 -9.54 0.88
N ILE A 694 -24.27 -9.37 1.17
CA ILE A 694 -23.19 -9.79 0.26
C ILE A 694 -23.29 -11.30 0.00
N ASN A 695 -23.46 -12.11 1.05
CA ASN A 695 -23.57 -13.56 0.90
C ASN A 695 -24.85 -13.96 0.14
N ASP A 696 -25.98 -13.25 0.31
CA ASP A 696 -27.21 -13.53 -0.42
C ASP A 696 -27.06 -13.22 -1.92
N LEU A 697 -26.42 -12.10 -2.26
CA LEU A 697 -26.07 -11.75 -3.65
C LEU A 697 -25.14 -12.81 -4.26
N THR A 698 -24.08 -13.20 -3.54
CA THR A 698 -23.15 -14.24 -4.00
C THR A 698 -23.85 -15.58 -4.17
N LYS A 699 -24.76 -15.96 -3.27
CA LYS A 699 -25.57 -17.19 -3.38
C LYS A 699 -26.44 -17.17 -4.62
N ASN A 700 -27.18 -16.09 -4.85
CA ASN A 700 -28.09 -15.97 -6.01
C ASN A 700 -27.30 -16.01 -7.33
N TRP A 701 -26.16 -15.33 -7.38
CA TRP A 701 -25.23 -15.39 -8.51
C TRP A 701 -24.72 -16.82 -8.74
N TYR A 702 -24.24 -17.48 -7.69
CA TYR A 702 -23.69 -18.84 -7.76
C TYR A 702 -24.74 -19.84 -8.26
N ILE A 703 -25.95 -19.80 -7.70
CA ILE A 703 -27.08 -20.66 -8.10
C ILE A 703 -27.43 -20.44 -9.58
N ARG A 704 -27.36 -19.20 -10.08
CA ARG A 704 -27.59 -18.91 -11.50
C ARG A 704 -26.51 -19.54 -12.39
N LYS A 705 -25.24 -19.52 -11.96
CA LYS A 705 -24.10 -20.03 -12.74
C LYS A 705 -23.97 -21.55 -12.77
N ILE A 706 -24.48 -22.26 -11.75
CA ILE A 706 -24.48 -23.74 -11.75
C ILE A 706 -25.68 -24.36 -12.46
N ARG A 707 -26.72 -23.57 -12.80
CA ARG A 707 -27.87 -24.08 -13.56
C ARG A 707 -27.47 -24.31 -15.02
N PRO A 708 -27.83 -25.46 -15.61
CA PRO A 708 -27.59 -25.70 -17.03
C PRO A 708 -28.37 -24.68 -17.87
N GLU A 709 -27.72 -24.12 -18.88
CA GLU A 709 -28.40 -23.30 -19.88
C GLU A 709 -29.51 -24.13 -20.52
N ARG A 710 -30.76 -23.64 -20.46
CA ARG A 710 -31.82 -24.20 -21.29
C ARG A 710 -31.46 -23.81 -22.72
N PRO A 711 -31.37 -24.75 -23.68
CA PRO A 711 -31.22 -24.38 -25.07
C PRO A 711 -32.35 -23.41 -25.42
N SER A 712 -31.97 -22.22 -25.86
CA SER A 712 -32.89 -21.23 -26.42
C SER A 712 -33.65 -21.94 -27.53
N GLN A 713 -34.96 -22.15 -27.33
CA GLN A 713 -35.85 -22.51 -28.42
C GLN A 713 -35.76 -21.36 -29.42
N THR A 714 -35.05 -21.60 -30.51
CA THR A 714 -35.06 -20.71 -31.67
C THR A 714 -36.52 -20.52 -32.08
N PRO A 715 -37.00 -19.27 -32.23
CA PRO A 715 -38.33 -19.05 -32.78
C PRO A 715 -38.30 -19.58 -34.21
N SER A 716 -39.07 -20.65 -34.45
CA SER A 716 -39.29 -21.19 -35.79
C SER A 716 -39.79 -20.08 -36.71
N MET A 717 -39.06 -19.85 -37.80
CA MET A 717 -39.46 -18.97 -38.89
C MET A 717 -40.88 -19.31 -39.37
N PRO A 718 -41.76 -18.32 -39.60
CA PRO A 718 -43.10 -18.59 -40.13
C PRO A 718 -43.01 -18.97 -41.61
N THR A 719 -43.58 -20.12 -41.95
CA THR A 719 -43.86 -20.50 -43.34
C THR A 719 -45.07 -19.70 -43.84
N PRO A 720 -45.04 -19.14 -45.07
CA PRO A 720 -46.14 -18.31 -45.55
C PRO A 720 -47.27 -19.15 -46.14
N GLY A 721 -48.49 -18.88 -45.66
CA GLY A 721 -49.74 -19.03 -46.41
C GLY A 721 -50.32 -20.45 -46.51
N ASP A 722 -51.38 -20.71 -45.76
CA ASP A 722 -52.68 -20.90 -46.40
C ASP A 722 -53.82 -20.68 -45.40
N SER A 723 -54.69 -19.76 -45.77
CA SER A 723 -55.98 -19.47 -45.15
C SER A 723 -56.98 -20.59 -45.46
N ILE A 724 -57.80 -20.99 -44.48
CA ILE A 724 -59.25 -21.23 -44.62
C ILE A 724 -59.89 -21.31 -43.22
N GLU A 725 -61.10 -20.76 -43.18
CA GLU A 725 -62.02 -20.48 -42.09
C GLU A 725 -62.52 -21.71 -41.29
N HIS A 726 -62.91 -21.49 -40.01
CA HIS A 726 -64.29 -21.62 -39.49
C HIS A 726 -64.41 -22.03 -38.00
N SER A 727 -65.10 -21.16 -37.25
CA SER A 727 -66.16 -21.38 -36.24
C SER A 727 -66.01 -22.21 -34.94
N VAL A 728 -66.21 -21.48 -33.82
CA VAL A 728 -67.24 -21.61 -32.73
C VAL A 728 -67.41 -22.93 -31.93
N SER A 729 -67.59 -22.72 -30.60
CA SER A 729 -68.37 -23.49 -29.59
C SER A 729 -67.52 -24.26 -28.56
N GLU A 730 -67.34 -23.75 -27.34
CA GLU A 730 -68.18 -23.94 -26.12
C GLU A 730 -68.21 -25.38 -25.57
N GLY A 731 -67.89 -25.54 -24.28
CA GLY A 731 -68.15 -26.80 -23.55
C GLY A 731 -67.37 -27.04 -22.25
N SER A 732 -67.77 -26.35 -21.17
CA SER A 732 -67.99 -26.92 -19.81
C SER A 732 -66.84 -27.46 -18.92
N CYS A 733 -66.52 -26.64 -17.89
CA CYS A 733 -66.30 -26.85 -16.44
C CYS A 733 -66.76 -28.17 -15.72
N PRO A 734 -66.54 -28.40 -14.38
CA PRO A 734 -65.61 -27.79 -13.36
C PRO A 734 -65.05 -28.78 -12.25
N ILE A 735 -64.44 -28.21 -11.17
CA ILE A 735 -64.31 -28.70 -9.73
C ILE A 735 -63.04 -29.54 -9.41
N THR A 736 -62.18 -29.36 -8.38
CA THR A 736 -61.86 -28.48 -7.21
C THR A 736 -60.48 -28.95 -6.69
N GLY A 737 -59.60 -28.26 -5.95
CA GLY A 737 -59.60 -26.96 -5.30
C GLY A 737 -58.28 -26.69 -4.52
N ALA A 738 -58.26 -25.51 -3.87
CA ALA A 738 -57.34 -24.98 -2.83
C ALA A 738 -56.03 -24.27 -3.24
N PRO A 739 -55.63 -23.18 -2.51
CA PRO A 739 -55.11 -21.96 -3.14
C PRO A 739 -53.61 -21.74 -2.96
N ARG A 740 -52.98 -21.09 -3.95
CA ARG A 740 -51.65 -20.47 -3.86
C ARG A 740 -51.80 -18.98 -3.53
N VAL A 741 -51.03 -18.51 -2.55
CA VAL A 741 -50.85 -17.09 -2.23
C VAL A 741 -49.81 -16.50 -3.17
N HIS A 742 -50.12 -15.30 -3.69
CA HIS A 742 -49.37 -14.54 -4.69
C HIS A 742 -48.02 -14.01 -4.17
N SER A 743 -46.98 -14.10 -5.00
CA SER A 743 -45.82 -13.19 -4.99
C SER A 743 -45.92 -12.28 -6.19
N THR A 744 -46.02 -10.97 -5.94
CA THR A 744 -46.03 -9.91 -6.95
C THR A 744 -44.61 -9.62 -7.44
N HIS A 745 -44.37 -9.89 -8.73
CA HIS A 745 -43.24 -9.39 -9.50
C HIS A 745 -43.52 -7.98 -10.02
N HIS A 746 -42.56 -7.07 -9.84
CA HIS A 746 -42.37 -5.84 -10.61
C HIS A 746 -40.88 -5.45 -10.48
N ALA A 747 -40.16 -4.89 -11.43
CA ALA A 747 -40.23 -4.80 -12.88
C ALA A 747 -38.81 -4.30 -13.25
N SER A 748 -38.12 -4.98 -14.17
CA SER A 748 -36.80 -4.60 -14.67
C SER A 748 -36.96 -4.00 -16.05
N ASP A 749 -36.58 -2.74 -16.26
CA ASP A 749 -36.28 -2.26 -17.61
C ASP A 749 -35.47 -0.96 -17.64
N ARG A 750 -34.59 -0.91 -18.65
CA ARG A 750 -33.74 0.18 -19.18
C ARG A 750 -32.33 0.29 -18.62
N TYR A 751 -31.33 0.08 -19.50
CA TYR A 751 -30.39 1.12 -19.95
C TYR A 751 -29.79 0.76 -21.33
N ASN A 752 -29.56 1.80 -22.15
CA ASN A 752 -29.16 1.77 -23.57
C ASN A 752 -27.63 1.86 -23.77
N HIS A 753 -27.16 1.34 -24.92
CA HIS A 753 -25.79 1.34 -25.48
C HIS A 753 -25.23 2.71 -25.93
N LEU A 754 -23.88 2.85 -25.94
CA LEU A 754 -22.95 3.40 -27.00
C LEU A 754 -21.56 3.87 -26.40
N PRO A 755 -20.44 4.05 -27.16
CA PRO A 755 -19.45 3.03 -27.59
C PRO A 755 -17.95 3.33 -27.23
N ASP A 756 -17.12 2.27 -27.30
CA ASP A 756 -15.64 2.13 -27.44
C ASP A 756 -14.64 3.29 -27.19
N THR A 757 -13.62 3.01 -26.36
CA THR A 757 -12.18 3.07 -26.74
C THR A 757 -11.25 2.42 -25.69
N ASN A 758 -10.34 1.57 -26.17
CA ASN A 758 -9.40 0.66 -25.46
C ASN A 758 -8.34 1.31 -24.54
N TYR A 759 -7.91 0.60 -23.48
CA TYR A 759 -6.52 0.15 -23.20
C TYR A 759 -6.45 -0.74 -21.91
N MET A 760 -6.30 -2.06 -22.13
CA MET A 760 -5.47 -3.13 -21.48
C MET A 760 -4.90 -2.95 -20.04
N ASP A 761 -4.65 -3.97 -19.19
CA ASP A 761 -4.81 -5.43 -19.14
C ASP A 761 -4.20 -5.92 -17.80
N GLU A 762 -4.40 -7.20 -17.44
CA GLU A 762 -3.74 -8.02 -16.40
C GLU A 762 -4.30 -8.06 -14.96
N PHE A 763 -5.32 -8.91 -14.79
CA PHE A 763 -5.37 -9.97 -13.75
C PHE A 763 -6.38 -11.05 -14.18
N ASN A 764 -6.03 -11.85 -15.18
CA ASN A 764 -6.49 -13.24 -15.28
C ASN A 764 -5.69 -13.97 -16.36
N VAL A 765 -5.35 -15.24 -16.09
CA VAL A 765 -4.91 -16.17 -17.11
C VAL A 765 -6.08 -16.35 -18.10
N GLU A 766 -5.85 -16.11 -19.39
CA GLU A 766 -6.88 -16.04 -20.44
C GLU A 766 -7.75 -17.31 -20.55
N MET A 767 -9.06 -17.09 -20.76
CA MET A 767 -9.96 -17.95 -21.53
C MET A 767 -10.21 -17.26 -22.88
N PRO A 768 -10.46 -18.01 -23.98
CA PRO A 768 -10.78 -17.43 -25.27
C PRO A 768 -12.10 -16.66 -25.22
N LEU A 769 -12.18 -15.64 -26.05
CA LEU A 769 -13.34 -14.78 -26.26
C LEU A 769 -14.58 -15.60 -26.65
N ASP A 770 -15.53 -15.70 -25.74
CA ASP A 770 -16.95 -15.75 -26.08
C ASP A 770 -17.77 -14.85 -25.15
N THR A 771 -18.75 -14.22 -25.74
CA THR A 771 -19.25 -12.89 -25.37
C THR A 771 -20.37 -13.01 -24.35
N GLU A 772 -20.14 -12.81 -23.05
CA GLU A 772 -21.23 -12.61 -22.07
C GLU A 772 -20.75 -11.90 -20.78
N ALA A 773 -20.25 -10.66 -20.92
CA ALA A 773 -19.97 -9.76 -19.80
C ALA A 773 -21.26 -9.09 -19.31
N ASN A 774 -22.13 -9.85 -18.64
CA ASN A 774 -23.23 -9.30 -17.86
C ASN A 774 -23.54 -10.19 -16.64
N GLY A 775 -23.00 -9.83 -15.47
CA GLY A 775 -23.46 -10.37 -14.19
C GLY A 775 -22.43 -11.04 -13.27
N GLU A 776 -21.18 -10.57 -13.22
CA GLU A 776 -20.27 -10.91 -12.12
C GLU A 776 -20.43 -9.92 -10.95
N PRO A 777 -20.70 -10.38 -9.70
CA PRO A 777 -21.05 -9.54 -8.55
C PRO A 777 -19.91 -8.63 -8.06
N PHE A 778 -18.71 -8.79 -8.60
CA PHE A 778 -17.52 -7.97 -8.28
C PHE A 778 -16.78 -7.49 -9.54
N ALA A 779 -17.40 -7.54 -10.73
CA ALA A 779 -16.75 -7.08 -11.96
C ALA A 779 -16.39 -5.59 -11.92
N LEU A 780 -17.22 -4.76 -11.26
CA LEU A 780 -16.97 -3.33 -11.11
C LEU A 780 -15.70 -3.05 -10.28
N MET A 781 -15.36 -3.93 -9.32
CA MET A 781 -14.16 -3.79 -8.47
C MET A 781 -12.84 -3.98 -9.23
N ARG A 782 -12.89 -4.40 -10.50
CA ARG A 782 -11.72 -4.69 -11.33
C ARG A 782 -11.33 -3.55 -12.26
N SER A 783 -12.06 -2.42 -12.27
CA SER A 783 -11.64 -1.25 -13.03
C SER A 783 -10.46 -0.55 -12.33
N ALA A 784 -9.48 -0.09 -13.12
CA ALA A 784 -8.36 0.70 -12.60
C ALA A 784 -8.84 2.02 -11.93
N ASP A 785 -10.02 2.50 -12.33
CA ASP A 785 -10.71 3.66 -11.77
C ASP A 785 -11.83 3.28 -10.79
N PHE A 786 -11.78 2.09 -10.18
CA PHE A 786 -12.81 1.64 -9.25
C PHE A 786 -12.91 2.58 -8.03
N ASP A 787 -13.91 3.45 -8.06
CA ASP A 787 -14.31 4.29 -6.95
C ASP A 787 -15.29 3.50 -6.07
N MET A 788 -14.79 3.08 -4.90
CA MET A 788 -15.58 2.41 -3.88
C MET A 788 -16.82 3.25 -3.48
N GLY A 789 -16.75 4.59 -3.57
CA GLY A 789 -17.87 5.49 -3.36
C GLY A 789 -19.00 5.30 -4.38
N GLN A 790 -18.69 5.31 -5.68
CA GLN A 790 -19.70 5.14 -6.74
C GLN A 790 -20.41 3.78 -6.72
N PHE A 791 -19.71 2.70 -6.34
CA PHE A 791 -20.32 1.37 -6.20
C PHE A 791 -21.39 1.35 -5.09
N PHE A 792 -21.15 2.08 -4.00
CA PHE A 792 -22.09 2.19 -2.89
C PHE A 792 -23.16 3.29 -3.11
N ASP A 793 -22.89 4.30 -3.95
CA ASP A 793 -23.77 5.44 -4.26
C ASP A 793 -24.72 5.23 -5.48
N MET A 794 -24.66 4.09 -6.17
CA MET A 794 -25.52 3.82 -7.35
C MET A 794 -27.02 3.89 -7.01
N ALA A 795 -27.85 4.55 -7.82
CA ALA A 795 -29.28 4.76 -7.50
C ALA A 795 -30.02 3.42 -7.26
N GLY A 796 -30.54 3.22 -6.04
CA GLY A 796 -31.13 1.96 -5.56
C GLY A 796 -30.17 1.04 -4.78
N SER A 797 -28.92 1.45 -4.59
CA SER A 797 -27.91 0.82 -3.73
C SER A 797 -28.12 1.18 -2.25
N ILE A 798 -27.63 0.29 -1.39
CA ILE A 798 -27.86 0.17 0.06
C ILE A 798 -27.33 1.38 0.86
N TRP A 799 -26.61 2.30 0.22
CA TRP A 799 -25.92 3.42 0.87
C TRP A 799 -26.09 4.77 0.16
N GLY A 800 -26.99 4.84 -0.84
CA GLY A 800 -27.33 6.08 -1.53
C GLY A 800 -27.91 7.15 -0.59
N GLU A 801 -27.69 8.42 -0.95
CA GLU A 801 -27.97 9.62 -0.14
C GLU A 801 -29.43 9.76 0.38
N ASP A 802 -30.38 9.01 -0.18
CA ASP A 802 -31.81 9.12 0.15
C ASP A 802 -32.19 8.69 1.58
N CYS A 803 -31.31 8.01 2.33
CA CYS A 803 -31.59 7.64 3.72
C CYS A 803 -31.02 8.62 4.77
N TYR A 804 -30.06 9.48 4.43
CA TYR A 804 -29.41 10.35 5.42
C TYR A 804 -29.87 11.82 5.36
N ASN A 805 -30.41 12.29 4.23
CA ASN A 805 -30.76 13.72 4.05
C ASN A 805 -32.25 14.06 4.22
N SER A 806 -33.15 13.11 4.50
CA SER A 806 -34.58 13.42 4.66
C SER A 806 -34.98 14.01 6.03
N TYR A 807 -34.05 14.20 6.97
CA TYR A 807 -34.40 14.64 8.34
C TYR A 807 -33.89 16.02 8.75
N ALA A 808 -33.18 16.73 7.86
CA ALA A 808 -32.72 18.10 8.13
C ALA A 808 -33.71 19.20 7.66
N ASP A 809 -34.75 18.85 6.89
CA ASP A 809 -35.58 19.86 6.20
C ASP A 809 -37.11 19.79 6.48
N MET A 810 -37.56 19.04 7.49
CA MET A 810 -39.00 19.00 7.84
C MET A 810 -39.30 19.31 9.31
N SER A 811 -39.31 20.60 9.63
CA SER A 811 -39.99 21.27 10.77
C SER A 811 -39.65 22.76 10.64
N PHE A 812 -40.51 23.75 10.43
CA PHE A 812 -41.94 23.97 10.64
C PHE A 812 -42.29 25.25 9.85
N GLY A 813 -43.53 25.42 9.35
CA GLY A 813 -43.97 26.74 8.86
C GLY A 813 -45.14 26.69 7.90
N GLY A 814 -46.35 26.70 8.44
CA GLY A 814 -47.59 26.57 7.68
C GLY A 814 -47.99 27.76 6.81
N GLY A 815 -49.02 27.53 6.00
CA GLY A 815 -49.75 28.56 5.28
C GLY A 815 -50.86 27.98 4.40
N ALA A 816 -52.08 27.95 4.96
CA ALA A 816 -53.41 28.02 4.30
C ALA A 816 -53.78 26.94 3.26
N GLN A 817 -55.03 26.51 3.05
CA GLN A 817 -56.36 26.75 3.63
C GLN A 817 -57.29 25.66 3.02
N PHE A 818 -58.28 25.24 3.82
CA PHE A 818 -59.41 24.33 3.54
C PHE A 818 -59.16 22.82 3.63
#